data_AF-A0A0H1R5B0-F1
#
_entry.id   AF-A0A0H1R5B0-F1
#
_cell.length_a   1.000
_cell.length_b   1.000
_cell.length_c   1.000
_cell.angle_alpha   90.00
_cell.angle_beta   90.00
_cell.angle_gamma   90.00
#
_symmetry.space_group_name_H-M   'P 1'
#
loop_
_entity.id
_entity.type
_entity.pdbx_description
1 polymer ?
#
loop_
_entity_poly.entity_id
_entity_poly.type
_entity_poly.pdbx_seq_one_letter_code
_entity_poly.pdbx_strand_id
1 'polypeptide(L)'
;MPVTAKSALRANGPAGLELGEEAGTVLQTSEPHQASWPIGGEMGERIRAFDWSQTSLGPLKAWPQSLKATVDLVLASPMPMNLLWGPDLVQIYNDAFRPYFGTKHPASLGQPARECWVEIWPESEPLNARVLAGETVVLANHPWIDTRDGDPEEICSTTSLIPLRDDSGAVVGILTTASETTHHVRAEAELTRAEQALRESDARLRAALEIETVGVIRLALEGPIIEANDAFLAMGGYSRADLEAGRLTWQGLTPPEWMEASEQAVAELKENGQSKPYEKEYLRKNGSRWCGLFAAKMLPDSTIFEFVLDITARKQAEQALATELKAMTRLHDVSRQVVNGAGLQAVLDAILEAAIELHGADFGNIQLFDDKTRTLRIAAQRGFQKPFLDHFAEVDVAEGSACGMALARRERVMIEDVETEPAYAPSLQAAREAGYRAVQSTPLFTPTGETLGMLSTHFRQPHRLSELDMRLTDIYARLAAEAIAQVRAEVALRESESQARLLLAELQHRVRNTLAVIRSIARQTAETSETVEDYAMHLDGRLDAFARVQGAVTRDPCAGIDLSSMVAEELLTCAAREGEQFSLSGPTIRLQPKAAETVGLAIHELATNAVKYGALSSPKGHVTVAWRLEDQNGGQRLRIEWSETGVPVLSLAPRRSGFGTELLTQTLPYQFRGTTTLTFKPGGLQCTIELPSNRVLQ
;
A
#
# COMPACT_ATOMS: atom_id res chain seq x y z
N MET A 1 -24.22 14.47 -37.48
CA MET A 1 -25.05 14.26 -38.69
C MET A 1 -26.29 13.48 -38.28
N PRO A 2 -27.48 14.12 -38.17
CA PRO A 2 -28.68 13.44 -37.73
C PRO A 2 -29.68 13.28 -38.88
N VAL A 3 -30.16 12.06 -39.12
CA VAL A 3 -31.35 11.81 -39.94
C VAL A 3 -32.51 11.58 -38.99
N THR A 4 -33.34 12.60 -38.86
CA THR A 4 -34.67 12.59 -38.27
C THR A 4 -35.68 11.98 -39.25
N ALA A 5 -36.40 10.93 -38.85
CA ALA A 5 -37.62 10.51 -39.53
C ALA A 5 -38.78 10.50 -38.53
N LYS A 6 -39.69 11.46 -38.74
CA LYS A 6 -40.97 11.62 -38.05
C LYS A 6 -41.90 10.46 -38.40
N SER A 7 -42.43 9.76 -37.39
CA SER A 7 -43.64 8.94 -37.54
C SER A 7 -44.86 9.84 -37.42
N ALA A 8 -45.72 9.81 -38.44
CA ALA A 8 -47.05 10.39 -38.39
C ALA A 8 -48.06 9.23 -38.27
N LEU A 9 -48.63 9.06 -37.07
CA LEU A 9 -49.86 8.29 -36.90
C LEU A 9 -50.98 9.03 -37.65
N ARG A 10 -51.59 8.37 -38.64
CA ARG A 10 -52.95 8.67 -39.06
C ARG A 10 -53.85 7.53 -38.57
N ALA A 11 -54.72 7.89 -37.63
CA ALA A 11 -55.88 7.12 -37.26
C ALA A 11 -56.85 7.04 -38.45
N ASN A 12 -57.35 5.84 -38.75
CA ASN A 12 -58.64 5.65 -39.42
C ASN A 12 -59.33 4.48 -38.70
N GLY A 13 -60.48 4.79 -38.09
CA GLY A 13 -61.35 3.86 -37.40
C GLY A 13 -62.09 2.91 -38.36
N PRO A 14 -62.90 1.99 -37.80
CA PRO A 14 -63.48 0.90 -38.55
C PRO A 14 -64.62 1.42 -39.43
N ALA A 15 -64.49 1.25 -40.75
CA ALA A 15 -65.58 1.46 -41.68
C ALA A 15 -66.57 0.30 -41.57
N GLY A 16 -67.84 0.64 -41.38
CA GLY A 16 -68.94 -0.27 -41.16
C GLY A 16 -69.22 -1.18 -42.35
N LEU A 17 -69.87 -2.30 -42.01
CA LEU A 17 -70.60 -3.16 -42.93
C LEU A 17 -71.68 -2.34 -43.65
N GLU A 18 -71.39 -1.89 -44.87
CA GLU A 18 -72.42 -1.54 -45.84
C GLU A 18 -72.81 -2.80 -46.60
N LEU A 19 -74.01 -3.30 -46.30
CA LEU A 19 -74.77 -4.22 -47.12
C LEU A 19 -75.09 -3.51 -48.44
N GLY A 20 -74.23 -3.73 -49.44
CA GLY A 20 -74.51 -3.36 -50.82
C GLY A 20 -75.56 -4.28 -51.42
N GLU A 21 -76.80 -3.78 -51.49
CA GLU A 21 -77.84 -4.27 -52.39
C GLU A 21 -77.34 -4.13 -53.84
N GLU A 22 -76.80 -5.21 -54.43
CA GLU A 22 -76.66 -5.31 -55.87
C GLU A 22 -77.93 -5.93 -56.48
N ALA A 23 -78.75 -5.02 -56.98
CA ALA A 23 -79.55 -5.10 -58.19
C ALA A 23 -79.79 -6.51 -58.76
N GLY A 24 -81.00 -7.01 -58.50
CA GLY A 24 -81.62 -8.07 -59.28
C GLY A 24 -81.62 -7.71 -60.76
N THR A 25 -80.67 -8.30 -61.49
CA THR A 25 -80.68 -8.28 -62.94
C THR A 25 -81.68 -9.33 -63.39
N VAL A 26 -82.86 -8.87 -63.78
CA VAL A 26 -83.90 -9.66 -64.41
C VAL A 26 -83.33 -10.29 -65.68
N LEU A 27 -82.92 -11.55 -65.60
CA LEU A 27 -82.68 -12.39 -66.76
C LEU A 27 -84.02 -12.56 -67.48
N GLN A 28 -84.12 -11.94 -68.65
CA GLN A 28 -85.17 -12.17 -69.62
C GLN A 28 -85.35 -13.67 -69.83
N THR A 29 -86.55 -14.16 -69.51
CA THR A 29 -87.04 -15.48 -69.86
C THR A 29 -87.02 -15.65 -71.37
N SER A 30 -85.99 -16.31 -71.89
CA SER A 30 -86.02 -16.98 -73.18
C SER A 30 -86.73 -18.33 -73.00
N GLU A 31 -87.44 -18.74 -74.05
CA GLU A 31 -88.31 -19.92 -74.13
C GLU A 31 -87.69 -21.22 -73.55
N PRO A 32 -88.51 -22.19 -73.08
CA PRO A 32 -88.04 -23.37 -72.37
C PRO A 32 -87.25 -24.30 -73.29
N HIS A 33 -85.93 -24.13 -73.35
CA HIS A 33 -85.04 -25.23 -73.71
C HIS A 33 -85.27 -26.33 -72.67
N GLN A 34 -85.80 -27.48 -73.11
CA GLN A 34 -85.80 -28.71 -72.31
C GLN A 34 -84.42 -28.88 -71.67
N ALA A 35 -84.33 -28.67 -70.34
CA ALA A 35 -83.07 -28.79 -69.62
C ALA A 35 -82.60 -30.25 -69.74
N SER A 36 -81.62 -30.48 -70.61
CA SER A 36 -81.02 -31.79 -70.77
C SER A 36 -80.18 -32.09 -69.53
N TRP A 37 -80.42 -33.25 -68.92
CA TRP A 37 -79.65 -33.74 -67.79
C TRP A 37 -78.19 -34.05 -68.20
N PRO A 38 -77.18 -33.84 -67.33
CA PRO A 38 -77.25 -33.30 -65.95
C PRO A 38 -77.37 -31.78 -65.89
N ILE A 39 -77.99 -31.25 -64.82
CA ILE A 39 -78.12 -29.81 -64.54
C ILE A 39 -76.95 -29.37 -63.64
N GLY A 40 -76.31 -28.25 -63.95
CA GLY A 40 -75.18 -27.73 -63.18
C GLY A 40 -74.57 -26.49 -63.85
N GLY A 41 -73.51 -25.94 -63.24
CA GLY A 41 -72.72 -24.83 -63.79
C GLY A 41 -71.89 -25.23 -65.02
N GLU A 42 -70.66 -24.73 -65.12
CA GLU A 42 -69.78 -25.01 -66.27
C GLU A 42 -69.54 -26.52 -66.42
N MET A 43 -69.40 -27.25 -65.31
CA MET A 43 -69.20 -28.69 -65.36
C MET A 43 -70.44 -29.45 -65.85
N GLY A 44 -71.64 -28.97 -65.57
CA GLY A 44 -72.87 -29.54 -66.12
C GLY A 44 -72.92 -29.43 -67.64
N GLU A 45 -72.54 -28.27 -68.20
CA GLU A 45 -72.40 -28.07 -69.64
C GLU A 45 -71.34 -28.96 -70.27
N ARG A 46 -70.16 -29.05 -69.66
CA ARG A 46 -69.05 -29.87 -70.16
C ARG A 46 -69.38 -31.36 -70.12
N ILE A 47 -70.05 -31.86 -69.08
CA ILE A 47 -70.50 -33.25 -69.01
C ILE A 47 -71.49 -33.56 -70.14
N ARG A 48 -72.39 -32.64 -70.49
CA ARG A 48 -73.32 -32.84 -71.63
C ARG A 48 -72.61 -32.85 -72.98
N ALA A 49 -71.58 -32.02 -73.14
CA ALA A 49 -70.84 -31.87 -74.38
C ALA A 49 -69.77 -32.97 -74.61
N PHE A 50 -69.38 -33.69 -73.55
CA PHE A 50 -68.33 -34.71 -73.62
C PHE A 50 -68.82 -36.02 -74.26
N ASP A 51 -68.04 -36.60 -75.18
CA ASP A 51 -68.34 -37.90 -75.78
C ASP A 51 -67.96 -39.06 -74.84
N TRP A 52 -68.89 -39.42 -73.95
CA TRP A 52 -68.71 -40.50 -72.98
C TRP A 52 -68.62 -41.90 -73.59
N SER A 53 -68.93 -42.07 -74.88
CA SER A 53 -68.75 -43.37 -75.53
C SER A 53 -67.28 -43.79 -75.63
N GLN A 54 -66.35 -42.84 -75.46
CA GLN A 54 -64.91 -43.07 -75.44
C GLN A 54 -64.35 -43.51 -74.08
N THR A 55 -65.18 -43.56 -73.03
CA THR A 55 -64.76 -43.95 -71.67
C THR A 55 -65.38 -45.28 -71.26
N SER A 56 -64.87 -45.87 -70.19
CA SER A 56 -65.43 -47.11 -69.60
C SER A 56 -66.85 -46.94 -69.03
N LEU A 57 -67.35 -45.71 -68.91
CA LEU A 57 -68.72 -45.42 -68.45
C LEU A 57 -69.76 -45.59 -69.56
N GLY A 58 -69.33 -45.54 -70.83
CA GLY A 58 -70.21 -45.59 -71.98
C GLY A 58 -71.11 -44.35 -72.12
N PRO A 59 -72.01 -44.33 -73.13
CA PRO A 59 -72.81 -43.16 -73.43
C PRO A 59 -73.73 -42.77 -72.27
N LEU A 60 -73.89 -41.47 -72.05
CA LEU A 60 -74.59 -40.85 -70.91
C LEU A 60 -76.02 -41.40 -70.66
N LYS A 61 -76.72 -41.85 -71.70
CA LYS A 61 -78.05 -42.50 -71.59
C LYS A 61 -78.01 -43.85 -70.88
N ALA A 62 -76.91 -44.59 -71.03
CA ALA A 62 -76.71 -45.93 -70.49
C ALA A 62 -76.18 -45.95 -69.05
N TRP A 63 -75.91 -44.78 -68.46
CA TRP A 63 -75.40 -44.69 -67.09
C TRP A 63 -76.43 -45.20 -66.06
N PRO A 64 -75.98 -45.92 -65.01
CA PRO A 64 -76.84 -46.43 -63.94
C PRO A 64 -77.44 -45.28 -63.12
N GLN A 65 -78.55 -45.55 -62.44
CA GLN A 65 -79.31 -44.50 -61.74
C GLN A 65 -78.52 -43.95 -60.55
N SER A 66 -77.77 -44.80 -59.84
CA SER A 66 -76.84 -44.41 -58.78
C SER A 66 -75.78 -43.40 -59.23
N LEU A 67 -75.23 -43.57 -60.43
CA LEU A 67 -74.25 -42.64 -61.00
C LEU A 67 -74.93 -41.30 -61.33
N LYS A 68 -76.11 -41.32 -61.96
CA LYS A 68 -76.85 -40.10 -62.29
C LYS A 68 -77.17 -39.28 -61.04
N ALA A 69 -77.69 -39.92 -59.99
CA ALA A 69 -78.00 -39.27 -58.73
C ALA A 69 -76.75 -38.70 -58.03
N THR A 70 -75.62 -39.40 -58.11
CA THR A 70 -74.35 -38.92 -57.53
C THR A 70 -73.79 -37.73 -58.31
N VAL A 71 -73.89 -37.75 -59.64
CA VAL A 71 -73.51 -36.60 -60.48
C VAL A 71 -74.34 -35.37 -60.15
N ASP A 72 -75.66 -35.53 -59.96
CA ASP A 72 -76.53 -34.43 -59.52
C ASP A 72 -76.08 -33.87 -58.14
N LEU A 73 -75.74 -34.73 -57.18
CA LEU A 73 -75.20 -34.32 -55.88
C LEU A 73 -73.88 -33.54 -56.01
N VAL A 74 -72.95 -34.07 -56.81
CA VAL A 74 -71.62 -33.46 -57.02
C VAL A 74 -71.79 -32.08 -57.63
N LEU A 75 -72.59 -31.95 -58.69
CA LEU A 75 -72.80 -30.67 -59.39
C LEU A 75 -73.59 -29.64 -58.57
N ALA A 76 -74.47 -30.09 -57.67
CA ALA A 76 -75.23 -29.20 -56.80
C ALA A 76 -74.44 -28.70 -55.57
N SER A 77 -73.34 -29.36 -55.21
CA SER A 77 -72.56 -29.04 -54.01
C SER A 77 -71.66 -27.81 -54.22
N PRO A 78 -71.62 -26.86 -53.27
CA PRO A 78 -70.65 -25.75 -53.28
C PRO A 78 -69.26 -26.17 -52.79
N MET A 79 -69.12 -27.38 -52.23
CA MET A 79 -67.83 -27.90 -51.77
C MET A 79 -67.08 -28.54 -52.93
N PRO A 80 -65.74 -28.42 -53.01
CA PRO A 80 -64.95 -29.12 -54.00
C PRO A 80 -65.22 -30.63 -53.93
N MET A 81 -65.75 -31.20 -55.02
CA MET A 81 -66.04 -32.63 -55.13
C MET A 81 -65.53 -33.22 -56.45
N ASN A 82 -64.79 -34.33 -56.36
CA ASN A 82 -64.37 -35.16 -57.49
C ASN A 82 -64.90 -36.59 -57.31
N LEU A 83 -65.65 -37.05 -58.29
CA LEU A 83 -66.25 -38.37 -58.39
C LEU A 83 -65.38 -39.25 -59.29
N LEU A 84 -64.92 -40.37 -58.74
CA LEU A 84 -64.23 -41.42 -59.48
C LEU A 84 -65.19 -42.60 -59.64
N TRP A 85 -65.46 -43.05 -60.87
CA TRP A 85 -66.45 -44.11 -61.08
C TRP A 85 -65.97 -45.20 -62.05
N GLY A 86 -66.32 -46.45 -61.74
CA GLY A 86 -66.08 -47.61 -62.59
C GLY A 86 -64.65 -48.17 -62.47
N PRO A 87 -64.33 -49.21 -63.27
CA PRO A 87 -63.07 -49.94 -63.16
C PRO A 87 -61.83 -49.07 -63.46
N ASP A 88 -61.96 -48.07 -64.34
CA ASP A 88 -60.89 -47.15 -64.69
C ASP A 88 -60.86 -45.88 -63.81
N LEU A 89 -61.75 -45.79 -62.81
CA LEU A 89 -61.91 -44.62 -61.93
C LEU A 89 -62.01 -43.32 -62.75
N VAL A 90 -62.97 -43.32 -63.68
CA VAL A 90 -63.22 -42.19 -64.58
C VAL A 90 -63.73 -41.00 -63.78
N GLN A 91 -63.16 -39.83 -64.04
CA GLN A 91 -63.36 -38.64 -63.23
C GLN A 91 -64.49 -37.74 -63.70
N ILE A 92 -65.34 -37.33 -62.77
CA ILE A 92 -66.39 -36.33 -62.93
C ILE A 92 -66.31 -35.38 -61.74
N TYR A 93 -66.20 -34.07 -61.94
CA TYR A 93 -66.02 -33.13 -60.84
C TYR A 93 -66.89 -31.89 -60.99
N ASN A 94 -67.13 -31.19 -59.89
CA ASN A 94 -67.93 -29.97 -59.89
C ASN A 94 -67.10 -28.70 -60.09
N ASP A 95 -67.80 -27.58 -60.26
CA ASP A 95 -67.18 -26.28 -60.46
C ASP A 95 -66.21 -25.89 -59.34
N ALA A 96 -66.55 -26.22 -58.08
CA ALA A 96 -65.71 -25.93 -56.92
C ALA A 96 -64.41 -26.74 -56.87
N PHE A 97 -64.33 -27.89 -57.54
CA PHE A 97 -63.11 -28.71 -57.59
C PHE A 97 -62.18 -28.31 -58.75
N ARG A 98 -62.65 -27.52 -59.72
CA ARG A 98 -61.83 -27.06 -60.87
C ARG A 98 -60.50 -26.44 -60.47
N PRO A 99 -60.41 -25.56 -59.43
CA PRO A 99 -59.14 -24.98 -59.03
C PRO A 99 -58.11 -26.04 -58.64
N TYR A 100 -58.49 -27.22 -58.14
CA TYR A 100 -57.55 -28.29 -57.77
C TYR A 100 -56.87 -28.93 -58.99
N PHE A 101 -57.49 -28.90 -60.17
CA PHE A 101 -56.89 -29.43 -61.40
C PHE A 101 -55.92 -28.44 -62.07
N GLY A 102 -55.98 -27.14 -61.73
CA GLY A 102 -55.15 -26.10 -62.37
C GLY A 102 -55.22 -26.17 -63.90
N THR A 103 -54.06 -26.28 -64.54
CA THR A 103 -53.91 -26.40 -66.01
C THR A 103 -54.44 -27.70 -66.61
N LYS A 104 -54.72 -28.74 -65.81
CA LYS A 104 -55.26 -30.03 -66.29
C LYS A 104 -56.76 -29.92 -66.64
N HIS A 105 -57.46 -28.94 -66.08
CA HIS A 105 -58.82 -28.60 -66.49
C HIS A 105 -58.81 -27.90 -67.86
N PRO A 106 -59.69 -28.27 -68.83
CA PRO A 106 -60.80 -29.21 -68.70
C PRO A 106 -60.49 -30.65 -69.15
N ALA A 107 -59.28 -30.95 -69.61
CA ALA A 107 -58.90 -32.26 -70.16
C ALA A 107 -59.05 -33.42 -69.17
N SER A 108 -59.00 -33.15 -67.87
CA SER A 108 -59.23 -34.13 -66.80
C SER A 108 -60.63 -34.73 -66.76
N LEU A 109 -61.65 -34.07 -67.35
CA LEU A 109 -63.01 -34.59 -67.36
C LEU A 109 -63.08 -35.87 -68.21
N GLY A 110 -63.58 -36.95 -67.61
CA GLY A 110 -63.68 -38.25 -68.29
C GLY A 110 -62.35 -39.01 -68.42
N GLN A 111 -61.25 -38.46 -67.92
CA GLN A 111 -59.95 -39.11 -67.90
C GLN A 111 -59.83 -40.08 -66.70
N PRO A 112 -59.16 -41.24 -66.83
CA PRO A 112 -58.82 -42.10 -65.69
C PRO A 112 -58.03 -41.34 -64.62
N ALA A 113 -58.40 -41.50 -63.34
CA ALA A 113 -57.78 -40.79 -62.22
C ALA A 113 -56.25 -40.96 -62.15
N ARG A 114 -55.76 -42.18 -62.44
CA ARG A 114 -54.33 -42.52 -62.45
C ARG A 114 -53.51 -41.72 -63.46
N GLU A 115 -54.13 -41.32 -64.57
CA GLU A 115 -53.46 -40.58 -65.65
C GLU A 115 -53.49 -39.08 -65.41
N CYS A 116 -54.52 -38.59 -64.71
CA CYS A 116 -54.64 -37.20 -64.36
C CYS A 116 -53.80 -36.82 -63.12
N TRP A 117 -53.73 -37.70 -62.13
CA TRP A 117 -53.11 -37.46 -60.83
C TRP A 117 -51.80 -38.22 -60.65
N VAL A 118 -51.00 -38.33 -61.72
CA VAL A 118 -49.75 -39.12 -61.72
C VAL A 118 -48.78 -38.75 -60.60
N GLU A 119 -48.79 -37.48 -60.17
CA GLU A 119 -47.89 -36.95 -59.15
C GLU A 119 -48.25 -37.45 -57.74
N ILE A 120 -49.54 -37.57 -57.45
CA ILE A 120 -50.06 -38.02 -56.15
C ILE A 120 -50.60 -39.46 -56.21
N TRP A 121 -50.56 -40.13 -57.37
CA TRP A 121 -51.06 -41.49 -57.54
C TRP A 121 -50.39 -42.51 -56.62
N PRO A 122 -49.05 -42.52 -56.44
CA PRO A 122 -48.40 -43.49 -55.55
C PRO A 122 -48.90 -43.44 -54.10
N GLU A 123 -49.29 -42.25 -53.63
CA GLU A 123 -49.84 -42.05 -52.29
C GLU A 123 -51.36 -42.26 -52.24
N SER A 124 -52.09 -41.86 -53.28
CA SER A 124 -53.55 -41.99 -53.34
C SER A 124 -54.04 -43.38 -53.74
N GLU A 125 -53.28 -44.18 -54.49
CA GLU A 125 -53.67 -45.52 -54.94
C GLU A 125 -53.97 -46.49 -53.77
N PRO A 126 -53.11 -46.61 -52.74
CA PRO A 126 -53.45 -47.41 -51.56
C PRO A 126 -54.69 -46.91 -50.81
N LEU A 127 -54.92 -45.60 -50.78
CA LEU A 127 -56.10 -45.01 -50.15
C LEU A 127 -57.36 -45.31 -50.95
N ASN A 128 -57.29 -45.17 -52.27
CA ASN A 128 -58.36 -45.51 -53.20
C ASN A 128 -58.72 -47.00 -53.08
N ALA A 129 -57.73 -47.89 -52.96
CA ALA A 129 -57.97 -49.33 -52.76
C ALA A 129 -58.71 -49.62 -51.44
N ARG A 130 -58.34 -48.95 -50.35
CA ARG A 130 -59.07 -49.04 -49.05
C ARG A 130 -60.51 -48.56 -49.18
N VAL A 131 -60.72 -47.46 -49.91
CA VAL A 131 -62.06 -46.92 -50.12
C VAL A 131 -62.92 -47.84 -50.98
N LEU A 132 -62.37 -48.42 -52.04
CA LEU A 132 -63.08 -49.43 -52.84
C LEU A 132 -63.39 -50.71 -52.06
N ALA A 133 -62.61 -51.03 -51.01
CA ALA A 133 -62.94 -52.10 -50.06
C ALA A 133 -64.06 -51.72 -49.07
N GLY A 134 -64.55 -50.47 -49.11
CA GLY A 134 -65.68 -49.98 -48.32
C GLY A 134 -65.31 -49.08 -47.14
N GLU A 135 -64.04 -48.70 -46.98
CA GLU A 135 -63.58 -47.82 -45.90
C GLU A 135 -63.73 -46.32 -46.25
N THR A 136 -64.18 -45.48 -45.33
CA THR A 136 -64.06 -44.02 -45.50
C THR A 136 -62.71 -43.57 -44.96
N VAL A 137 -61.91 -42.87 -45.78
CA VAL A 137 -60.58 -42.37 -45.40
C VAL A 137 -60.62 -40.84 -45.26
N VAL A 138 -60.12 -40.33 -44.15
CA VAL A 138 -59.96 -38.88 -43.90
C VAL A 138 -58.50 -38.58 -43.59
N LEU A 139 -57.91 -37.66 -44.34
CA LEU A 139 -56.58 -37.13 -44.16
C LEU A 139 -56.69 -35.69 -43.66
N ALA A 140 -56.46 -35.45 -42.37
CA ALA A 140 -56.59 -34.12 -41.77
C ALA A 140 -55.27 -33.34 -41.87
N ASN A 141 -55.32 -32.11 -42.40
CA ASN A 141 -54.16 -31.22 -42.59
C ASN A 141 -52.96 -31.91 -43.26
N HIS A 142 -53.23 -32.83 -44.18
CA HIS A 142 -52.20 -33.64 -44.80
C HIS A 142 -51.42 -32.81 -45.82
N PRO A 143 -50.07 -32.85 -45.80
CA PRO A 143 -49.27 -32.14 -46.78
C PRO A 143 -49.38 -32.82 -48.14
N TRP A 144 -49.74 -32.04 -49.15
CA TRP A 144 -49.74 -32.43 -50.55
C TRP A 144 -48.74 -31.57 -51.30
N ILE A 145 -48.07 -32.18 -52.28
CA ILE A 145 -47.32 -31.44 -53.28
C ILE A 145 -48.29 -30.98 -54.34
N ASP A 146 -48.50 -29.67 -54.38
CA ASP A 146 -49.32 -28.98 -55.34
C ASP A 146 -48.47 -28.52 -56.52
N THR A 147 -48.89 -28.88 -57.73
CA THR A 147 -48.21 -28.49 -58.98
C THR A 147 -49.11 -27.68 -59.90
N ARG A 148 -50.22 -27.11 -59.38
CA ARG A 148 -51.22 -26.36 -60.16
C ARG A 148 -50.63 -25.17 -60.91
N ASP A 149 -49.70 -24.44 -60.29
CA ASP A 149 -49.12 -23.20 -60.79
C ASP A 149 -47.70 -23.37 -61.39
N GLY A 150 -47.32 -24.61 -61.70
CA GLY A 150 -46.07 -24.97 -62.38
C GLY A 150 -44.91 -25.30 -61.43
N ASP A 151 -44.66 -24.46 -60.44
CA ASP A 151 -43.66 -24.75 -59.40
C ASP A 151 -44.27 -25.64 -58.31
N PRO A 152 -43.63 -26.75 -57.91
CA PRO A 152 -44.13 -27.60 -56.83
C PRO A 152 -44.12 -26.85 -55.49
N GLU A 153 -45.29 -26.64 -54.90
CA GLU A 153 -45.45 -26.07 -53.56
C GLU A 153 -46.06 -27.09 -52.59
N GLU A 154 -45.66 -27.04 -51.32
CA GLU A 154 -46.30 -27.84 -50.27
C GLU A 154 -47.53 -27.10 -49.72
N ILE A 155 -48.71 -27.69 -49.91
CA ILE A 155 -49.98 -27.23 -49.36
C ILE A 155 -50.49 -28.23 -48.31
N CYS A 156 -51.19 -27.77 -47.29
CA CYS A 156 -51.90 -28.67 -46.38
C CYS A 156 -53.36 -28.74 -46.82
N SER A 157 -53.92 -29.94 -46.96
CA SER A 157 -55.35 -30.12 -47.26
C SER A 157 -55.98 -31.16 -46.35
N THR A 158 -57.22 -30.89 -45.96
CA THR A 158 -58.07 -31.92 -45.35
C THR A 158 -58.88 -32.59 -46.46
N THR A 159 -58.63 -33.87 -46.69
CA THR A 159 -59.21 -34.65 -47.80
C THR A 159 -60.01 -35.82 -47.26
N SER A 160 -61.25 -35.98 -47.73
CA SER A 160 -62.11 -37.14 -47.40
C SER A 160 -62.41 -37.95 -48.65
N LEU A 161 -62.14 -39.25 -48.62
CA LEU A 161 -62.43 -40.20 -49.67
C LEU A 161 -63.54 -41.15 -49.19
N ILE A 162 -64.67 -41.15 -49.89
CA ILE A 162 -65.92 -41.77 -49.45
C ILE A 162 -66.35 -42.84 -50.47
N PRO A 163 -66.65 -44.09 -50.05
CA PRO A 163 -67.04 -45.16 -50.96
C PRO A 163 -68.45 -44.94 -51.52
N LEU A 164 -68.62 -45.15 -52.83
CA LEU A 164 -69.89 -45.04 -53.52
C LEU A 164 -70.35 -46.38 -54.07
N ARG A 165 -71.66 -46.65 -53.94
CA ARG A 165 -72.26 -47.92 -54.34
C ARG A 165 -73.09 -47.77 -55.61
N ASP A 166 -73.11 -48.83 -56.43
CA ASP A 166 -74.01 -48.91 -57.59
C ASP A 166 -75.42 -49.38 -57.22
N ASP A 167 -76.28 -49.49 -58.24
CA ASP A 167 -77.65 -50.00 -58.12
C ASP A 167 -77.72 -51.46 -57.58
N SER A 168 -76.61 -52.22 -57.60
CA SER A 168 -76.51 -53.57 -57.02
C SER A 168 -76.03 -53.60 -55.56
N GLY A 169 -75.55 -52.45 -55.04
CA GLY A 169 -74.98 -52.30 -53.71
C GLY A 169 -73.47 -52.54 -53.63
N ALA A 170 -72.80 -52.87 -54.75
CA ALA A 170 -71.35 -53.03 -54.82
C ALA A 170 -70.65 -51.66 -54.78
N VAL A 171 -69.50 -51.55 -54.10
CA VAL A 171 -68.70 -50.31 -54.11
C VAL A 171 -67.97 -50.22 -55.45
N VAL A 172 -68.29 -49.19 -56.24
CA VAL A 172 -67.77 -49.03 -57.62
C VAL A 172 -67.17 -47.66 -57.88
N GLY A 173 -67.17 -46.77 -56.89
CA GLY A 173 -66.68 -45.42 -57.03
C GLY A 173 -66.22 -44.79 -55.72
N ILE A 174 -65.59 -43.63 -55.85
CA ILE A 174 -65.03 -42.85 -54.75
C ILE A 174 -65.49 -41.40 -54.93
N LEU A 175 -66.09 -40.82 -53.89
CA LEU A 175 -66.30 -39.39 -53.80
C LEU A 175 -65.16 -38.78 -52.99
N THR A 176 -64.41 -37.86 -53.60
CA THR A 176 -63.33 -37.13 -52.95
C THR A 176 -63.77 -35.70 -52.67
N THR A 177 -63.62 -35.25 -51.43
CA THR A 177 -63.75 -33.85 -51.04
C THR A 177 -62.43 -33.33 -50.51
N ALA A 178 -62.09 -32.08 -50.79
CA ALA A 178 -60.84 -31.48 -50.35
C ALA A 178 -61.06 -30.03 -49.91
N SER A 179 -60.43 -29.64 -48.80
CA SER A 179 -60.37 -28.26 -48.32
C SER A 179 -58.93 -27.92 -47.93
N GLU A 180 -58.35 -26.91 -48.59
CA GLU A 180 -57.01 -26.43 -48.27
C GLU A 180 -56.98 -25.74 -46.89
N THR A 181 -56.02 -26.12 -46.04
CA THR A 181 -55.82 -25.62 -44.66
C THR A 181 -54.44 -25.00 -44.44
N THR A 182 -53.65 -24.81 -45.51
CA THR A 182 -52.26 -24.29 -45.49
C THR A 182 -52.08 -23.04 -44.62
N HIS A 183 -52.91 -22.01 -44.82
CA HIS A 183 -52.79 -20.74 -44.09
C HIS A 183 -53.03 -20.91 -42.59
N HIS A 184 -53.95 -21.80 -42.20
CA HIS A 184 -54.27 -22.05 -40.79
C HIS A 184 -53.10 -22.74 -40.08
N VAL A 185 -52.56 -23.80 -40.69
CA VAL A 185 -51.41 -24.55 -40.13
C VAL A 185 -50.16 -23.66 -40.02
N ARG A 186 -49.89 -22.81 -41.01
CA ARG A 186 -48.75 -21.89 -40.98
C ARG A 186 -48.88 -20.83 -39.86
N ALA A 187 -50.06 -20.24 -39.70
CA ALA A 187 -50.30 -19.24 -38.66
C ALA A 187 -50.14 -19.81 -37.24
N GLU A 188 -50.62 -21.03 -37.00
CA GLU A 188 -50.47 -21.71 -35.69
C GLU A 188 -49.00 -22.02 -35.39
N ALA A 189 -48.24 -22.45 -36.39
CA ALA A 189 -46.80 -22.70 -36.26
C ALA A 189 -46.01 -21.41 -35.98
N GLU A 190 -46.36 -20.29 -36.61
CA GLU A 190 -45.73 -18.99 -36.36
C GLU A 190 -46.01 -18.47 -34.95
N LEU A 191 -47.26 -18.55 -34.49
CA LEU A 191 -47.63 -18.14 -33.13
C LEU A 191 -46.85 -18.94 -32.08
N THR A 192 -46.78 -20.27 -32.25
CA THR A 192 -46.06 -21.16 -31.33
C THR A 192 -44.57 -20.80 -31.25
N ARG A 193 -43.94 -20.50 -32.40
CA ARG A 193 -42.53 -20.07 -32.44
C ARG A 193 -42.33 -18.71 -31.77
N ALA A 194 -43.23 -17.75 -31.99
CA ALA A 194 -43.16 -16.43 -31.37
C ALA A 194 -43.31 -16.50 -29.84
N GLU A 195 -44.26 -17.29 -29.34
CA GLU A 195 -44.43 -17.52 -27.90
C GLU A 195 -43.17 -18.16 -27.28
N GLN A 196 -42.58 -19.15 -27.95
CA GLN A 196 -41.36 -19.78 -27.48
C GLN A 196 -40.17 -18.81 -27.45
N ALA A 197 -40.00 -18.02 -28.51
CA ALA A 197 -38.96 -17.00 -28.57
C ALA A 197 -39.10 -15.94 -27.46
N LEU A 198 -40.35 -15.53 -27.15
CA LEU A 198 -40.63 -14.63 -26.04
C LEU A 198 -40.26 -15.27 -24.69
N ARG A 199 -40.68 -16.52 -24.45
CA ARG A 199 -40.33 -17.25 -23.21
C ARG A 199 -38.82 -17.39 -23.03
N GLU A 200 -38.08 -17.70 -24.10
CA GLU A 200 -36.62 -17.82 -24.07
C GLU A 200 -35.94 -16.46 -23.81
N SER A 201 -36.45 -15.38 -24.40
CA SER A 201 -35.96 -14.03 -24.15
C SER A 201 -36.18 -13.60 -22.70
N ASP A 202 -37.39 -13.83 -22.15
CA ASP A 202 -37.72 -13.52 -20.77
C ASP A 202 -36.88 -14.33 -19.77
N ALA A 203 -36.68 -15.62 -20.03
CA ALA A 203 -35.81 -16.47 -19.21
C ALA A 203 -34.36 -15.97 -19.22
N ARG A 204 -33.84 -15.54 -20.38
CA ARG A 204 -32.49 -14.98 -20.51
C ARG A 204 -32.34 -13.68 -19.73
N LEU A 205 -33.33 -12.78 -19.78
CA LEU A 205 -33.32 -11.54 -19.01
C LEU A 205 -33.35 -11.81 -17.50
N ARG A 206 -34.19 -12.74 -17.03
CA ARG A 206 -34.23 -13.12 -15.61
C ARG A 206 -32.88 -13.68 -15.12
N ALA A 207 -32.29 -14.62 -15.87
CA ALA A 207 -30.98 -15.18 -15.52
C ALA A 207 -29.88 -14.11 -15.46
N ALA A 208 -29.91 -13.10 -16.34
CA ALA A 208 -28.95 -12.00 -16.31
C ALA A 208 -29.09 -11.08 -15.08
N LEU A 209 -30.26 -11.06 -14.42
CA LEU A 209 -30.55 -10.26 -13.23
C LEU A 209 -30.35 -11.05 -11.91
N GLU A 210 -30.10 -12.36 -11.97
CA GLU A 210 -29.82 -13.23 -10.82
C GLU A 210 -28.35 -13.21 -10.39
N ILE A 211 -27.61 -12.15 -10.73
CA ILE A 211 -26.22 -11.98 -10.29
C ILE A 211 -26.21 -11.80 -8.76
N GLU A 212 -25.45 -12.65 -8.05
CA GLU A 212 -25.37 -12.64 -6.58
C GLU A 212 -24.94 -11.29 -5.98
N THR A 213 -24.20 -10.48 -6.74
CA THR A 213 -23.69 -9.18 -6.29
C THR A 213 -24.59 -7.99 -6.63
N VAL A 214 -25.65 -8.18 -7.42
CA VAL A 214 -26.54 -7.11 -7.87
C VAL A 214 -27.92 -7.34 -7.30
N GLY A 215 -28.28 -6.55 -6.30
CA GLY A 215 -29.64 -6.48 -5.78
C GLY A 215 -30.55 -5.79 -6.80
N VAL A 216 -31.70 -6.40 -7.06
CA VAL A 216 -32.74 -5.83 -7.92
C VAL A 216 -34.01 -5.78 -7.11
N ILE A 217 -34.61 -4.60 -6.99
CA ILE A 217 -35.88 -4.42 -6.31
C ILE A 217 -36.88 -3.68 -7.20
N ARG A 218 -38.14 -4.07 -7.09
CA ARG A 218 -39.29 -3.36 -7.64
C ARG A 218 -40.15 -2.90 -6.49
N LEU A 219 -40.47 -1.62 -6.42
CA LEU A 219 -41.22 -1.04 -5.31
C LEU A 219 -42.25 -0.03 -5.79
N ALA A 220 -43.28 0.18 -4.98
CA ALA A 220 -44.15 1.33 -5.14
C ALA A 220 -43.45 2.59 -4.60
N LEU A 221 -43.78 3.75 -5.17
CA LEU A 221 -43.27 5.04 -4.72
C LEU A 221 -43.53 5.28 -3.22
N GLU A 222 -44.72 4.89 -2.77
CA GLU A 222 -45.16 4.91 -1.38
C GLU A 222 -45.71 3.52 -1.04
N GLY A 223 -44.88 2.66 -0.45
CA GLY A 223 -45.29 1.30 -0.10
C GLY A 223 -44.14 0.33 0.14
N PRO A 224 -44.45 -0.94 0.40
CA PRO A 224 -43.45 -1.98 0.54
C PRO A 224 -42.73 -2.26 -0.79
N ILE A 225 -41.55 -2.85 -0.68
CA ILE A 225 -40.88 -3.49 -1.80
C ILE A 225 -41.81 -4.61 -2.30
N ILE A 226 -42.16 -4.57 -3.58
CA ILE A 226 -43.11 -5.49 -4.24
C ILE A 226 -42.36 -6.77 -4.62
N GLU A 227 -41.19 -6.62 -5.22
CA GLU A 227 -40.32 -7.72 -5.62
C GLU A 227 -38.87 -7.41 -5.28
N ALA A 228 -38.12 -8.44 -4.92
CA ALA A 228 -36.67 -8.40 -4.80
C ALA A 228 -36.09 -9.70 -5.34
N ASN A 229 -34.87 -9.66 -5.87
CA ASN A 229 -34.10 -10.88 -6.15
C ASN A 229 -33.40 -11.39 -4.87
N ASP A 230 -32.88 -12.61 -4.92
CA ASP A 230 -32.22 -13.24 -3.77
C ASP A 230 -30.95 -12.51 -3.33
N ALA A 231 -30.24 -11.88 -4.27
CA ALA A 231 -29.06 -11.06 -4.00
C ALA A 231 -29.38 -9.90 -3.04
N PHE A 232 -30.43 -9.12 -3.30
CA PHE A 232 -30.83 -8.02 -2.41
C PHE A 232 -31.21 -8.51 -1.01
N LEU A 233 -31.97 -9.62 -0.94
CA LEU A 233 -32.38 -10.22 0.32
C LEU A 233 -31.17 -10.70 1.14
N ALA A 234 -30.18 -11.30 0.48
CA ALA A 234 -28.92 -11.73 1.10
C ALA A 234 -28.10 -10.55 1.64
N MET A 235 -27.98 -9.44 0.89
CA MET A 235 -27.27 -8.22 1.33
C MET A 235 -27.84 -7.67 2.65
N GLY A 236 -29.18 -7.62 2.75
CA GLY A 236 -29.88 -7.12 3.93
C GLY A 236 -30.07 -8.16 5.05
N GLY A 237 -29.79 -9.45 4.79
CA GLY A 237 -30.06 -10.55 5.72
C GLY A 237 -31.56 -10.84 5.94
N TYR A 238 -32.39 -10.53 4.94
CA TYR A 238 -33.84 -10.77 4.96
C TYR A 238 -34.19 -12.04 4.20
N SER A 239 -35.33 -12.65 4.53
CA SER A 239 -35.85 -13.82 3.84
C SER A 239 -36.95 -13.45 2.85
N ARG A 240 -37.24 -14.34 1.88
CA ARG A 240 -38.38 -14.16 0.96
C ARG A 240 -39.71 -13.96 1.70
N ALA A 241 -39.91 -14.68 2.81
CA ALA A 241 -41.08 -14.54 3.66
C ALA A 241 -41.19 -13.15 4.32
N ASP A 242 -40.07 -12.44 4.53
CA ASP A 242 -40.09 -11.06 5.05
C ASP A 242 -40.60 -10.07 3.98
N LEU A 243 -40.23 -10.30 2.72
CA LEU A 243 -40.72 -9.53 1.58
C LEU A 243 -42.22 -9.76 1.36
N GLU A 244 -42.65 -11.03 1.29
CA GLU A 244 -44.06 -11.40 1.06
C GLU A 244 -44.99 -10.92 2.18
N ALA A 245 -44.47 -10.80 3.41
CA ALA A 245 -45.19 -10.21 4.53
C ALA A 245 -45.29 -8.67 4.47
N GLY A 246 -44.74 -8.02 3.44
CA GLY A 246 -44.77 -6.56 3.26
C GLY A 246 -43.96 -5.78 4.31
N ARG A 247 -42.99 -6.42 4.97
CA ARG A 247 -42.23 -5.82 6.08
C ARG A 247 -41.08 -4.93 5.62
N LEU A 248 -40.73 -4.98 4.35
CA LEU A 248 -39.59 -4.26 3.78
C LEU A 248 -40.08 -3.00 3.08
N THR A 249 -39.73 -1.83 3.61
CA THR A 249 -39.92 -0.52 2.99
C THR A 249 -38.56 0.17 2.89
N TRP A 250 -38.33 0.95 1.84
CA TRP A 250 -37.06 1.68 1.74
C TRP A 250 -36.88 2.68 2.90
N GLN A 251 -37.96 3.26 3.41
CA GLN A 251 -37.94 4.13 4.59
C GLN A 251 -37.51 3.38 5.86
N GLY A 252 -37.99 2.14 6.04
CA GLY A 252 -37.65 1.32 7.20
C GLY A 252 -36.22 0.79 7.17
N LEU A 253 -35.65 0.62 5.96
CA LEU A 253 -34.27 0.20 5.76
C LEU A 253 -33.27 1.36 5.84
N THR A 254 -33.72 2.61 5.67
CA THR A 254 -32.85 3.79 5.64
C THR A 254 -32.69 4.38 7.05
N PRO A 255 -31.45 4.55 7.57
CA PRO A 255 -31.20 5.27 8.81
C PRO A 255 -31.65 6.75 8.73
N PRO A 256 -32.05 7.39 9.85
CA PRO A 256 -32.56 8.77 9.85
C PRO A 256 -31.66 9.80 9.16
N GLU A 257 -30.34 9.68 9.33
CA GLU A 257 -29.34 10.57 8.72
C GLU A 257 -29.26 10.48 7.19
N TRP A 258 -29.76 9.39 6.59
CA TRP A 258 -29.77 9.16 5.14
C TRP A 258 -31.16 9.36 4.50
N MET A 259 -32.17 9.75 5.30
CA MET A 259 -33.52 9.98 4.80
C MET A 259 -33.58 11.15 3.82
N GLU A 260 -32.92 12.27 4.13
CA GLU A 260 -32.90 13.45 3.26
C GLU A 260 -32.33 13.14 1.87
N ALA A 261 -31.21 12.41 1.80
CA ALA A 261 -30.61 11.99 0.55
C ALA A 261 -31.53 11.04 -0.26
N SER A 262 -32.26 10.16 0.43
CA SER A 262 -33.21 9.25 -0.22
C SER A 262 -34.43 9.99 -0.78
N GLU A 263 -34.95 10.98 -0.05
CA GLU A 263 -36.06 11.82 -0.50
C GLU A 263 -35.66 12.68 -1.71
N GLN A 264 -34.44 13.21 -1.73
CA GLN A 264 -33.89 13.90 -2.91
C GLN A 264 -33.84 12.97 -4.13
N ALA A 265 -33.35 11.73 -3.97
CA ALA A 265 -33.32 10.75 -5.06
C ALA A 265 -34.73 10.41 -5.56
N VAL A 266 -35.72 10.31 -4.67
CA VAL A 266 -37.14 10.11 -5.04
C VAL A 266 -37.70 11.32 -5.79
N ALA A 267 -37.34 12.54 -5.40
CA ALA A 267 -37.75 13.76 -6.11
C ALA A 267 -37.16 13.80 -7.52
N GLU A 268 -35.85 13.50 -7.67
CA GLU A 268 -35.20 13.41 -8.99
C GLU A 268 -35.86 12.35 -9.89
N LEU A 269 -36.22 11.19 -9.31
CA LEU A 269 -36.90 10.11 -10.01
C LEU A 269 -38.30 10.53 -10.52
N LYS A 270 -39.05 11.31 -9.73
CA LYS A 270 -40.36 11.86 -10.13
C LYS A 270 -40.23 12.88 -11.26
N GLU A 271 -39.21 13.72 -11.22
CA GLU A 271 -38.99 14.79 -12.20
C GLU A 271 -38.42 14.25 -13.53
N ASN A 272 -37.43 13.36 -13.45
CA ASN A 272 -36.62 12.95 -14.61
C ASN A 272 -36.90 11.51 -15.07
N GLY A 273 -37.72 10.74 -14.35
CA GLY A 273 -38.00 9.33 -14.64
C GLY A 273 -36.85 8.37 -14.28
N GLN A 274 -35.71 8.88 -13.80
CA GLN A 274 -34.58 8.11 -13.27
C GLN A 274 -33.82 8.92 -12.21
N SER A 275 -33.22 8.25 -11.23
CA SER A 275 -32.31 8.88 -10.27
C SER A 275 -30.87 8.82 -10.78
N LYS A 276 -30.02 9.77 -10.36
CA LYS A 276 -28.58 9.56 -10.49
C LYS A 276 -28.13 8.46 -9.53
N PRO A 277 -27.02 7.74 -9.82
CA PRO A 277 -26.44 6.81 -8.86
C PRO A 277 -26.05 7.55 -7.57
N TYR A 278 -26.50 7.05 -6.42
CA TYR A 278 -26.23 7.66 -5.13
C TYR A 278 -25.88 6.60 -4.09
N GLU A 279 -25.04 6.97 -3.13
CA GLU A 279 -24.58 6.08 -2.06
C GLU A 279 -25.31 6.43 -0.77
N LYS A 280 -25.77 5.40 -0.05
CA LYS A 280 -26.31 5.56 1.31
C LYS A 280 -26.14 4.29 2.12
N GLU A 281 -26.40 4.37 3.41
CA GLU A 281 -26.44 3.18 4.26
C GLU A 281 -27.85 2.60 4.36
N TYR A 282 -27.92 1.26 4.39
CA TYR A 282 -29.09 0.50 4.79
C TYR A 282 -28.84 -0.29 6.08
N LEU A 283 -29.93 -0.54 6.79
CA LEU A 283 -29.98 -1.43 7.95
C LEU A 283 -30.19 -2.87 7.49
N ARG A 284 -29.39 -3.78 8.03
CA ARG A 284 -29.62 -5.23 7.94
C ARG A 284 -30.63 -5.66 9.00
N LYS A 285 -31.21 -6.85 8.83
CA LYS A 285 -32.14 -7.47 9.80
C LYS A 285 -31.58 -7.57 11.22
N ASN A 286 -30.27 -7.76 11.37
CA ASN A 286 -29.59 -7.84 12.67
C ASN A 286 -29.24 -6.47 13.29
N GLY A 287 -29.63 -5.35 12.65
CA GLY A 287 -29.32 -3.99 13.08
C GLY A 287 -27.96 -3.45 12.64
N SER A 288 -27.10 -4.27 12.02
CA SER A 288 -25.85 -3.79 11.43
C SER A 288 -26.12 -2.94 10.18
N ARG A 289 -25.16 -2.07 9.84
CA ARG A 289 -25.26 -1.18 8.68
C ARG A 289 -24.44 -1.69 7.51
N TRP A 290 -24.83 -1.31 6.30
CA TRP A 290 -24.09 -1.57 5.08
C TRP A 290 -24.26 -0.45 4.08
N CYS A 291 -23.23 -0.23 3.26
CA CYS A 291 -23.24 0.84 2.28
C CYS A 291 -23.70 0.29 0.93
N GLY A 292 -24.80 0.83 0.42
CA GLY A 292 -25.34 0.50 -0.89
C GLY A 292 -25.11 1.63 -1.90
N LEU A 293 -24.86 1.25 -3.15
CA LEU A 293 -24.97 2.15 -4.32
C LEU A 293 -26.29 1.86 -5.03
N PHE A 294 -27.10 2.90 -5.20
CA PHE A 294 -28.48 2.82 -5.65
C PHE A 294 -28.68 3.54 -6.99
N ALA A 295 -29.40 2.92 -7.92
CA ALA A 295 -29.79 3.55 -9.18
C ALA A 295 -31.20 3.11 -9.56
N ALA A 296 -32.14 4.05 -9.63
CA ALA A 296 -33.56 3.79 -9.82
C ALA A 296 -34.10 4.34 -11.15
N LYS A 297 -35.09 3.66 -11.72
CA LYS A 297 -35.84 4.08 -12.90
C LYS A 297 -37.34 3.84 -12.72
N MET A 298 -38.15 4.79 -13.17
CA MET A 298 -39.60 4.67 -13.17
C MET A 298 -40.05 3.80 -14.36
N LEU A 299 -40.91 2.81 -14.09
CA LEU A 299 -41.53 1.96 -15.10
C LEU A 299 -42.87 2.55 -15.58
N PRO A 300 -43.38 2.14 -16.76
CA PRO A 300 -44.64 2.65 -17.30
C PRO A 300 -45.87 2.40 -16.43
N ASP A 301 -45.82 1.40 -15.55
CA ASP A 301 -46.86 1.05 -14.58
C ASP A 301 -46.78 1.88 -13.27
N SER A 302 -45.94 2.92 -13.24
CA SER A 302 -45.68 3.78 -12.08
C SER A 302 -45.02 3.07 -10.90
N THR A 303 -44.45 1.87 -11.11
CA THR A 303 -43.55 1.25 -10.15
C THR A 303 -42.10 1.66 -10.40
N ILE A 304 -41.26 1.53 -9.38
CA ILE A 304 -39.84 1.86 -9.44
C ILE A 304 -39.06 0.56 -9.57
N PHE A 305 -38.12 0.52 -10.49
CA PHE A 305 -37.11 -0.52 -10.60
C PHE A 305 -35.76 0.04 -10.16
N GLU A 306 -35.14 -0.56 -9.15
CA GLU A 306 -33.89 -0.07 -8.56
C GLU A 306 -32.83 -1.18 -8.51
N PHE A 307 -31.64 -0.83 -8.99
CA PHE A 307 -30.42 -1.62 -8.81
C PHE A 307 -29.71 -1.20 -7.53
N VAL A 308 -29.23 -2.18 -6.77
CA VAL A 308 -28.53 -2.01 -5.50
C VAL A 308 -27.26 -2.84 -5.50
N LEU A 309 -26.13 -2.21 -5.19
CA LEU A 309 -24.82 -2.88 -5.04
C LEU A 309 -24.31 -2.69 -3.62
N ASP A 310 -23.92 -3.77 -2.93
CA ASP A 310 -23.20 -3.67 -1.65
C ASP A 310 -21.76 -3.24 -1.89
N ILE A 311 -21.45 -1.99 -1.52
CA ILE A 311 -20.11 -1.39 -1.63
C ILE A 311 -19.41 -1.30 -0.28
N THR A 312 -19.90 -2.01 0.75
CA THR A 312 -19.33 -1.97 2.11
C THR A 312 -17.84 -2.34 2.12
N ALA A 313 -17.46 -3.42 1.43
CA ALA A 313 -16.06 -3.86 1.35
C ALA A 313 -15.16 -2.81 0.67
N ARG A 314 -15.66 -2.17 -0.40
CA ARG A 314 -14.95 -1.07 -1.08
C ARG A 314 -14.75 0.12 -0.15
N LYS A 315 -15.81 0.54 0.55
CA LYS A 315 -15.74 1.67 1.50
C LYS A 315 -14.79 1.40 2.66
N GLN A 316 -14.79 0.18 3.20
CA GLN A 316 -13.84 -0.22 4.24
C GLN A 316 -12.39 -0.18 3.72
N ALA A 317 -12.14 -0.64 2.49
CA ALA A 317 -10.81 -0.58 1.88
C ALA A 317 -10.36 0.86 1.59
N GLU A 318 -11.24 1.72 1.08
CA GLU A 318 -10.95 3.16 0.86
C GLU A 318 -10.61 3.86 2.18
N GLN A 319 -11.38 3.58 3.24
CA GLN A 319 -11.12 4.14 4.57
C GLN A 319 -9.79 3.65 5.16
N ALA A 320 -9.48 2.36 4.99
CA ALA A 320 -8.21 1.77 5.43
C ALA A 320 -7.01 2.42 4.71
N LEU A 321 -7.11 2.55 3.38
CA LEU A 321 -6.06 3.18 2.57
C LEU A 321 -5.88 4.67 2.92
N ALA A 322 -6.97 5.40 3.17
CA ALA A 322 -6.90 6.79 3.60
C ALA A 322 -6.18 6.94 4.95
N THR A 323 -6.45 6.06 5.91
CA THR A 323 -5.75 6.01 7.19
C THR A 323 -4.27 5.70 7.02
N GLU A 324 -3.92 4.73 6.17
CA GLU A 324 -2.53 4.35 5.88
C GLU A 324 -1.77 5.48 5.18
N LEU A 325 -2.38 6.16 4.20
CA LEU A 325 -1.78 7.30 3.50
C LEU A 325 -1.53 8.48 4.45
N LYS A 326 -2.46 8.74 5.38
CA LYS A 326 -2.30 9.78 6.41
C LYS A 326 -1.12 9.45 7.33
N ALA A 327 -0.97 8.20 7.76
CA ALA A 327 0.17 7.75 8.56
C ALA A 327 1.50 7.88 7.80
N MET A 328 1.53 7.48 6.53
CA MET A 328 2.73 7.56 5.67
C MET A 328 3.17 9.00 5.40
N THR A 329 2.23 9.91 5.13
CA THR A 329 2.52 11.34 4.90
C THR A 329 3.20 11.96 6.11
N ARG A 330 2.72 11.62 7.32
CA ARG A 330 3.28 12.15 8.56
C ARG A 330 4.66 11.60 8.88
N LEU A 331 4.90 10.31 8.63
CA LEU A 331 6.22 9.71 8.72
C LEU A 331 7.22 10.43 7.79
N HIS A 332 6.80 10.74 6.57
CA HIS A 332 7.62 11.47 5.61
C HIS A 332 7.94 12.90 6.09
N ASP A 333 6.96 13.62 6.64
CA ASP A 333 7.19 14.98 7.16
C ASP A 333 8.16 15.01 8.35
N VAL A 334 8.02 14.07 9.28
CA VAL A 334 8.94 13.91 10.41
C VAL A 334 10.35 13.56 9.93
N SER A 335 10.47 12.58 9.02
CA SER A 335 11.76 12.20 8.44
C SER A 335 12.44 13.37 7.74
N ARG A 336 11.67 14.19 7.01
CA ARG A 336 12.18 15.39 6.34
C ARG A 336 12.73 16.43 7.33
N GLN A 337 12.15 16.57 8.53
CA GLN A 337 12.67 17.48 9.55
C GLN A 337 14.01 17.01 10.12
N VAL A 338 14.17 15.70 10.31
CA VAL A 338 15.46 15.10 10.73
C VAL A 338 16.54 15.38 9.68
N VAL A 339 16.24 15.13 8.40
CA VAL A 339 17.22 15.32 7.30
C VAL A 339 17.59 16.79 7.10
N ASN A 340 16.65 17.72 7.26
CA ASN A 340 16.89 19.15 7.04
C ASN A 340 17.57 19.85 8.23
N GLY A 341 17.97 19.12 9.27
CA GLY A 341 18.69 19.69 10.41
C GLY A 341 17.84 20.60 11.28
N ALA A 342 16.53 20.34 11.40
CA ALA A 342 15.72 20.99 12.42
C ALA A 342 16.32 20.71 13.81
N GLY A 343 16.25 21.67 14.73
CA GLY A 343 16.79 21.48 16.09
C GLY A 343 16.13 20.27 16.78
N LEU A 344 16.91 19.52 17.58
CA LEU A 344 16.47 18.28 18.25
C LEU A 344 15.08 18.42 18.89
N GLN A 345 14.84 19.53 19.58
CA GLN A 345 13.57 19.83 20.23
C GLN A 345 12.38 19.76 19.26
N ALA A 346 12.49 20.41 18.10
CA ALA A 346 11.42 20.46 17.10
C ALA A 346 11.12 19.08 16.51
N VAL A 347 12.17 18.28 16.28
CA VAL A 347 12.03 16.89 15.80
C VAL A 347 11.33 16.03 16.85
N LEU A 348 11.75 16.10 18.11
CA LEU A 348 11.14 15.34 19.20
C LEU A 348 9.68 15.75 19.42
N ASP A 349 9.38 17.05 19.37
CA ASP A 349 8.00 17.56 19.45
C ASP A 349 7.13 17.03 18.30
N ALA A 350 7.64 17.04 17.06
CA ALA A 350 6.92 16.52 15.90
C ALA A 350 6.67 15.01 15.96
N ILE A 351 7.68 14.23 16.39
CA ILE A 351 7.54 12.78 16.61
C ILE A 351 6.49 12.51 17.69
N LEU A 352 6.53 13.27 18.79
CA LEU A 352 5.60 13.10 19.89
C LEU A 352 4.16 13.40 19.46
N GLU A 353 3.93 14.50 18.75
CA GLU A 353 2.60 14.82 18.19
C GLU A 353 2.13 13.75 17.20
N ALA A 354 3.04 13.21 16.39
CA ALA A 354 2.75 12.12 15.47
C ALA A 354 2.31 10.84 16.19
N ALA A 355 2.99 10.47 17.28
CA ALA A 355 2.64 9.32 18.10
C ALA A 355 1.30 9.51 18.84
N ILE A 356 1.05 10.69 19.41
CA ILE A 356 -0.18 10.98 20.14
C ILE A 356 -1.41 10.84 19.25
N GLU A 357 -1.41 11.45 18.05
CA GLU A 357 -2.57 11.33 17.15
C GLU A 357 -2.64 9.97 16.45
N LEU A 358 -1.51 9.28 16.22
CA LEU A 358 -1.54 7.88 15.76
C LEU A 358 -2.34 7.01 16.74
N HIS A 359 -2.10 7.15 18.04
CA HIS A 359 -2.75 6.35 19.07
C HIS A 359 -4.13 6.87 19.49
N GLY A 360 -4.47 8.11 19.14
CA GLY A 360 -5.58 8.81 19.79
C GLY A 360 -5.35 9.00 21.29
N ALA A 361 -4.08 9.18 21.70
CA ALA A 361 -3.70 9.38 23.09
C ALA A 361 -4.06 10.79 23.59
N ASP A 362 -4.24 10.92 24.90
CA ASP A 362 -4.52 12.22 25.54
C ASP A 362 -3.24 12.97 25.89
N PHE A 363 -2.15 12.23 26.16
CA PHE A 363 -0.89 12.77 26.63
C PHE A 363 0.29 12.01 26.04
N GLY A 364 1.46 12.61 26.06
CA GLY A 364 2.69 11.90 25.74
C GLY A 364 3.95 12.65 26.13
N ASN A 365 5.05 11.93 26.23
CA ASN A 365 6.38 12.49 26.46
C ASN A 365 7.48 11.70 25.77
N ILE A 366 8.59 12.38 25.52
CA ILE A 366 9.87 11.76 25.15
C ILE A 366 10.88 12.14 26.23
N GLN A 367 11.57 11.13 26.76
CA GLN A 367 12.62 11.29 27.76
C GLN A 367 13.97 10.91 27.16
N LEU A 368 15.03 11.62 27.54
CA LEU A 368 16.42 11.31 27.21
C LEU A 368 17.09 10.63 28.40
N PHE A 369 17.89 9.61 28.12
CA PHE A 369 18.62 8.86 29.14
C PHE A 369 19.98 9.49 29.43
N ASP A 370 20.28 9.80 30.68
CA ASP A 370 21.61 10.27 31.10
C ASP A 370 22.41 9.09 31.68
N ASP A 371 23.51 8.71 31.02
CA ASP A 371 24.35 7.59 31.43
C ASP A 371 25.04 7.82 32.78
N LYS A 372 25.28 9.07 33.19
CA LYS A 372 26.02 9.39 34.43
C LYS A 372 25.13 9.23 35.66
N THR A 373 23.91 9.75 35.59
CA THR A 373 22.93 9.69 36.68
C THR A 373 22.07 8.44 36.59
N ARG A 374 22.06 7.75 35.45
CA ARG A 374 21.15 6.65 35.11
C ARG A 374 19.68 7.06 35.22
N THR A 375 19.35 8.31 34.92
CA THR A 375 17.97 8.84 35.01
C THR A 375 17.41 9.18 33.63
N LEU A 376 16.09 9.14 33.51
CA LEU A 376 15.35 9.61 32.34
C LEU A 376 14.85 11.04 32.58
N ARG A 377 15.16 11.96 31.66
CA ARG A 377 14.78 13.37 31.73
C ARG A 377 13.86 13.75 30.57
N ILE A 378 12.74 14.39 30.87
CA ILE A 378 11.78 14.82 29.84
C ILE A 378 12.41 15.84 28.91
N ALA A 379 12.45 15.53 27.61
CA ALA A 379 12.89 16.45 26.56
C ALA A 379 11.72 17.02 25.74
N ALA A 380 10.65 16.26 25.54
CA ALA A 380 9.41 16.75 24.90
C ALA A 380 8.19 16.22 25.65
N GLN A 381 7.12 17.02 25.72
CA GLN A 381 5.87 16.62 26.37
C GLN A 381 4.66 17.32 25.77
N ARG A 382 3.49 16.67 25.85
CA ARG A 382 2.18 17.23 25.50
C ARG A 382 1.12 16.77 26.51
N GLY A 383 0.29 17.71 26.93
CA GLY A 383 -0.91 17.46 27.74
C GLY A 383 -0.69 17.39 29.26
N PHE A 384 0.55 17.36 29.75
CA PHE A 384 0.83 17.24 31.18
C PHE A 384 0.86 18.59 31.92
N GLN A 385 0.44 18.59 33.19
CA GLN A 385 0.49 19.75 34.08
C GLN A 385 1.78 19.77 34.92
N LYS A 386 2.12 20.93 35.52
CA LYS A 386 3.34 21.13 36.32
C LYS A 386 3.63 20.06 37.39
N PRO A 387 2.65 19.60 38.20
CA PRO A 387 2.92 18.59 39.22
C PRO A 387 3.48 17.27 38.66
N PHE A 388 3.03 16.87 37.46
CA PHE A 388 3.57 15.71 36.76
C PHE A 388 4.99 15.96 36.25
N LEU A 389 5.24 17.14 35.69
CA LEU A 389 6.56 17.52 35.17
C LEU A 389 7.60 17.61 36.30
N ASP A 390 7.20 18.05 37.49
CA ASP A 390 8.07 18.15 38.65
C ASP A 390 8.36 16.77 39.26
N HIS A 391 7.38 15.85 39.26
CA HIS A 391 7.54 14.48 39.78
C HIS A 391 8.34 13.58 38.83
N PHE A 392 8.14 13.71 37.51
CA PHE A 392 8.80 12.88 36.49
C PHE A 392 9.93 13.60 35.74
N ALA A 393 10.45 14.70 36.31
CA ALA A 393 11.58 15.43 35.75
C ALA A 393 12.84 14.55 35.63
N GLU A 394 13.05 13.67 36.63
CA GLU A 394 14.11 12.66 36.69
C GLU A 394 13.53 11.36 37.25
N VAL A 395 13.37 10.35 36.39
CA VAL A 395 12.89 9.02 36.80
C VAL A 395 14.09 8.10 36.95
N ASP A 396 14.25 7.49 38.12
CA ASP A 396 15.22 6.41 38.34
C ASP A 396 14.69 5.10 37.73
N VAL A 397 15.56 4.35 37.07
CA VAL A 397 15.26 3.03 36.49
C VAL A 397 14.74 2.04 37.54
N ALA A 398 15.05 2.26 38.82
CA ALA A 398 14.60 1.44 39.94
C ALA A 398 13.14 1.69 40.36
N GLU A 399 12.50 2.77 39.89
CA GLU A 399 11.09 3.04 40.18
C GLU A 399 10.17 2.16 39.32
N GLY A 400 9.10 1.62 39.92
CA GLY A 400 8.10 0.75 39.27
C GLY A 400 7.19 1.43 38.24
N SER A 401 7.70 2.46 37.54
CA SER A 401 7.01 3.18 36.48
C SER A 401 7.06 2.40 35.16
N ALA A 402 6.17 2.74 34.22
CA ALA A 402 6.06 2.03 32.94
C ALA A 402 7.34 2.19 32.10
N CYS A 403 7.95 3.38 32.13
CA CYS A 403 9.22 3.64 31.47
C CYS A 403 10.39 2.91 32.18
N GLY A 404 10.40 2.83 33.51
CA GLY A 404 11.37 2.02 34.26
C GLY A 404 11.29 0.52 33.90
N MET A 405 10.07 -0.03 33.85
CA MET A 405 9.82 -1.41 33.42
C MET A 405 10.27 -1.66 31.97
N ALA A 406 9.94 -0.76 31.05
CA ALA A 406 10.35 -0.88 29.64
C ALA A 406 11.86 -0.84 29.47
N LEU A 407 12.54 0.02 30.23
CA LEU A 407 13.99 0.13 30.22
C LEU A 407 14.65 -1.12 30.82
N ALA A 408 14.15 -1.64 31.94
CA ALA A 408 14.67 -2.84 32.59
C ALA A 408 14.50 -4.10 31.73
N ARG A 409 13.34 -4.25 31.07
CA ARG A 409 13.06 -5.38 30.17
C ARG A 409 13.66 -5.23 28.78
N ARG A 410 14.09 -4.02 28.41
CA ARG A 410 14.59 -3.64 27.08
C ARG A 410 13.59 -3.92 25.95
N GLU A 411 12.31 -3.80 26.24
CA GLU A 411 11.21 -4.00 25.31
C GLU A 411 10.09 -3.00 25.57
N ARG A 412 9.17 -2.85 24.62
CA ARG A 412 7.98 -2.03 24.84
C ARG A 412 7.14 -2.61 25.98
N VAL A 413 6.67 -1.73 26.86
CA VAL A 413 5.66 -2.06 27.87
C VAL A 413 4.36 -1.35 27.51
N MET A 414 3.26 -2.09 27.58
CA MET A 414 1.89 -1.56 27.47
C MET A 414 1.14 -1.97 28.73
N ILE A 415 0.57 -0.99 29.42
CA ILE A 415 -0.31 -1.20 30.58
C ILE A 415 -1.69 -0.74 30.16
N GLU A 416 -2.59 -1.71 29.95
CA GLU A 416 -3.94 -1.45 29.42
C GLU A 416 -4.84 -0.76 30.44
N ASP A 417 -4.65 -1.03 31.74
CA ASP A 417 -5.32 -0.36 32.84
C ASP A 417 -4.44 -0.39 34.11
N VAL A 418 -3.89 0.77 34.47
CA VAL A 418 -2.99 0.95 35.63
C VAL A 418 -3.64 0.57 36.96
N GLU A 419 -4.97 0.62 37.07
CA GLU A 419 -5.72 0.27 38.28
C GLU A 419 -5.75 -1.24 38.52
N THR A 420 -5.53 -2.04 37.47
CA THR A 420 -5.64 -3.50 37.52
C THR A 420 -4.31 -4.23 37.48
N GLU A 421 -3.23 -3.54 37.07
CA GLU A 421 -1.91 -4.12 36.87
C GLU A 421 -1.10 -4.14 38.19
N PRO A 422 -0.87 -5.30 38.83
CA PRO A 422 -0.20 -5.37 40.12
C PRO A 422 1.26 -4.89 40.07
N ALA A 423 1.93 -5.10 38.94
CA ALA A 423 3.31 -4.65 38.75
C ALA A 423 3.45 -3.12 38.74
N TYR A 424 2.35 -2.39 38.53
CA TYR A 424 2.32 -0.93 38.47
C TYR A 424 1.94 -0.25 39.80
N ALA A 425 1.58 -1.03 40.82
CA ALA A 425 1.11 -0.50 42.11
C ALA A 425 2.00 0.61 42.72
N PRO A 426 3.35 0.56 42.65
CA PRO A 426 4.20 1.62 43.21
C PRO A 426 4.01 3.00 42.57
N SER A 427 3.59 3.07 41.30
CA SER A 427 3.46 4.31 40.53
C SER A 427 1.99 4.71 40.27
N LEU A 428 1.03 4.01 40.88
CA LEU A 428 -0.41 4.26 40.68
C LEU A 428 -0.83 5.67 41.13
N GLN A 429 -0.31 6.15 42.26
CA GLN A 429 -0.63 7.48 42.77
C GLN A 429 -0.22 8.58 41.78
N ALA A 430 0.98 8.46 41.22
CA ALA A 430 1.49 9.40 40.23
C ALA A 430 0.68 9.36 38.92
N ALA A 431 0.19 8.18 38.50
CA ALA A 431 -0.72 8.07 37.35
C ALA A 431 -2.08 8.74 37.59
N ARG A 432 -2.66 8.59 38.78
CA ARG A 432 -3.92 9.26 39.17
C ARG A 432 -3.77 10.78 39.20
N GLU A 433 -2.67 11.29 39.75
CA GLU A 433 -2.37 12.73 39.78
C GLU A 433 -2.12 13.29 38.38
N ALA A 434 -1.51 12.50 37.50
CA ALA A 434 -1.31 12.84 36.09
C ALA A 434 -2.60 12.75 35.25
N GLY A 435 -3.61 12.01 35.72
CA GLY A 435 -4.90 11.86 35.06
C GLY A 435 -4.92 10.85 33.91
N TYR A 436 -4.04 9.84 33.91
CA TYR A 436 -4.09 8.74 32.92
C TYR A 436 -4.38 7.39 33.58
N ARG A 437 -4.98 6.49 32.78
CA ARG A 437 -5.38 5.14 33.17
C ARG A 437 -4.72 4.04 32.33
N ALA A 438 -4.14 4.37 31.19
CA ALA A 438 -3.33 3.44 30.41
C ALA A 438 -2.05 4.13 29.91
N VAL A 439 -0.99 3.37 29.68
CA VAL A 439 0.31 3.89 29.22
C VAL A 439 1.05 2.89 28.35
N GLN A 440 1.62 3.37 27.25
CA GLN A 440 2.61 2.68 26.44
C GLN A 440 3.96 3.36 26.62
N SER A 441 5.03 2.58 26.82
CA SER A 441 6.41 3.06 26.89
C SER A 441 7.31 2.22 25.98
N THR A 442 7.94 2.87 24.99
CA THR A 442 8.81 2.24 23.98
C THR A 442 10.23 2.79 24.15
N PRO A 443 11.21 1.94 24.51
CA PRO A 443 12.58 2.39 24.69
C PRO A 443 13.23 2.76 23.34
N LEU A 444 14.10 3.77 23.38
CA LEU A 444 14.85 4.27 22.22
C LEU A 444 16.28 3.76 22.31
N PHE A 445 16.72 2.98 21.32
CA PHE A 445 18.06 2.39 21.29
C PHE A 445 18.86 2.81 20.06
N THR A 446 20.18 2.89 20.21
CA THR A 446 21.09 2.89 19.07
C THR A 446 21.07 1.52 18.37
N PRO A 447 21.58 1.40 17.12
CA PRO A 447 21.83 0.10 16.49
C PRO A 447 22.75 -0.82 17.29
N THR A 448 23.63 -0.25 18.13
CA THR A 448 24.54 -0.99 19.03
C THR A 448 23.88 -1.42 20.34
N GLY A 449 22.63 -1.02 20.59
CA GLY A 449 21.86 -1.42 21.77
C GLY A 449 22.01 -0.48 22.99
N GLU A 450 22.61 0.69 22.82
CA GLU A 450 22.72 1.70 23.88
C GLU A 450 21.40 2.43 24.06
N THR A 451 21.02 2.72 25.31
CA THR A 451 19.78 3.45 25.61
C THR A 451 19.97 4.93 25.36
N LEU A 452 19.13 5.49 24.49
CA LEU A 452 19.09 6.93 24.21
C LEU A 452 17.97 7.64 24.96
N GLY A 453 16.86 6.94 25.20
CA GLY A 453 15.67 7.54 25.78
C GLY A 453 14.44 6.64 25.79
N MET A 454 13.27 7.26 25.90
CA MET A 454 11.97 6.61 25.97
C MET A 454 10.92 7.46 25.23
N LEU A 455 10.03 6.82 24.48
CA LEU A 455 8.82 7.42 23.93
C LEU A 455 7.60 6.84 24.64
N SER A 456 6.77 7.68 25.25
CA SER A 456 5.57 7.23 25.97
C SER A 456 4.31 8.00 25.60
N THR A 457 3.20 7.29 25.42
CA THR A 457 1.84 7.85 25.22
C THR A 457 0.89 7.33 26.29
N HIS A 458 -0.06 8.17 26.70
CA HIS A 458 -0.92 7.92 27.86
C HIS A 458 -2.38 8.27 27.53
N PHE A 459 -3.30 7.52 28.15
CA PHE A 459 -4.73 7.58 27.85
C PHE A 459 -5.53 7.75 29.14
N ARG A 460 -6.61 8.55 29.12
CA ARG A 460 -7.51 8.76 30.26
C ARG A 460 -8.38 7.55 30.58
N GLN A 461 -8.58 6.67 29.60
CA GLN A 461 -9.38 5.46 29.72
C GLN A 461 -8.51 4.23 29.51
N PRO A 462 -8.95 3.03 29.95
CA PRO A 462 -8.29 1.79 29.59
C PRO A 462 -8.19 1.69 28.08
N HIS A 463 -7.01 1.31 27.59
CA HIS A 463 -6.73 1.34 26.17
C HIS A 463 -5.79 0.20 25.79
N ARG A 464 -5.92 -0.29 24.55
CA ARG A 464 -5.04 -1.31 23.98
C ARG A 464 -4.70 -0.92 22.55
N LEU A 465 -3.40 -0.80 22.26
CA LEU A 465 -2.92 -0.47 20.92
C LEU A 465 -3.17 -1.62 19.94
N SER A 466 -3.48 -1.28 18.69
CA SER A 466 -3.55 -2.27 17.61
C SER A 466 -2.16 -2.72 17.17
N GLU A 467 -2.05 -3.86 16.48
CA GLU A 467 -0.75 -4.30 15.90
C GLU A 467 -0.17 -3.27 14.93
N LEU A 468 -1.02 -2.57 14.18
CA LEU A 468 -0.59 -1.55 13.23
C LEU A 468 0.02 -0.36 13.96
N ASP A 469 -0.65 0.14 14.99
CA ASP A 469 -0.14 1.24 15.82
C ASP A 469 1.19 0.88 16.45
N MET A 470 1.30 -0.36 16.94
CA MET A 470 2.53 -0.89 17.50
C MET A 470 3.69 -0.86 16.51
N ARG A 471 3.47 -1.30 15.25
CA ARG A 471 4.52 -1.30 14.21
C ARG A 471 4.90 0.12 13.80
N LEU A 472 3.93 1.03 13.64
CA LEU A 472 4.19 2.42 13.29
C LEU A 472 4.93 3.17 14.41
N THR A 473 4.63 2.86 15.67
CA THR A 473 5.34 3.40 16.84
C THR A 473 6.81 2.99 16.85
N ASP A 474 7.15 1.78 16.41
CA ASP A 474 8.56 1.36 16.30
C ASP A 474 9.32 2.18 15.24
N ILE A 475 8.63 2.65 14.20
CA ILE A 475 9.23 3.54 13.21
C ILE A 475 9.49 4.92 13.83
N TYR A 476 8.51 5.49 14.54
CA TYR A 476 8.70 6.75 15.26
C TYR A 476 9.80 6.67 16.33
N ALA A 477 9.88 5.58 17.07
CA ALA A 477 10.94 5.33 18.04
C ALA A 477 12.32 5.29 17.38
N ARG A 478 12.46 4.62 16.23
CA ARG A 478 13.70 4.62 15.45
C ARG A 478 14.10 6.01 14.96
N LEU A 479 13.15 6.79 14.44
CA LEU A 479 13.41 8.17 14.00
C LEU A 479 13.87 9.06 15.17
N ALA A 480 13.25 8.91 16.35
CA ALA A 480 13.67 9.64 17.55
C ALA A 480 15.08 9.24 17.98
N ALA A 481 15.37 7.93 18.01
CA ALA A 481 16.68 7.40 18.35
C ALA A 481 17.77 7.92 17.40
N GLU A 482 17.50 7.94 16.09
CA GLU A 482 18.45 8.45 15.09
C GLU A 482 18.74 9.94 15.27
N ALA A 483 17.71 10.77 15.47
CA ALA A 483 17.87 12.20 15.72
C ALA A 483 18.67 12.47 17.01
N ILE A 484 18.40 11.73 18.09
CA ILE A 484 19.13 11.85 19.35
C ILE A 484 20.60 11.43 19.16
N ALA A 485 20.85 10.30 18.50
CA ALA A 485 22.19 9.79 18.25
C ALA A 485 23.03 10.77 17.42
N GLN A 486 22.43 11.36 16.38
CA GLN A 486 23.09 12.35 15.52
C GLN A 486 23.57 13.57 16.31
N VAL A 487 22.71 14.12 17.17
CA VAL A 487 23.06 15.30 17.97
C VAL A 487 24.12 14.97 19.03
N ARG A 488 24.04 13.79 19.67
CA ARG A 488 25.08 13.33 20.61
C ARG A 488 26.43 13.18 19.92
N ALA A 489 26.47 12.58 18.73
CA ALA A 489 27.69 12.42 17.95
C ALA A 489 28.29 13.77 17.55
N GLU A 490 27.47 14.74 17.17
CA GLU A 490 27.94 16.09 16.83
C GLU A 490 28.52 16.83 18.03
N VAL A 491 27.89 16.73 19.22
CA VAL A 491 28.41 17.32 20.46
C VAL A 491 29.75 16.68 20.83
N ALA A 492 29.83 15.35 20.83
CA ALA A 492 31.06 14.62 21.14
C ALA A 492 32.20 14.97 20.16
N LEU A 493 31.90 15.13 18.88
CA LEU A 493 32.87 15.56 17.88
C LEU A 493 33.38 16.98 18.18
N ARG A 494 32.50 17.93 18.47
CA ARG A 494 32.89 19.32 18.80
C ARG A 494 33.74 19.39 20.07
N GLU A 495 33.43 18.59 21.08
CA GLU A 495 34.22 18.49 22.31
C GLU A 495 35.62 17.91 22.02
N SER A 496 35.69 16.82 21.25
CA SER A 496 36.95 16.21 20.83
C SER A 496 37.81 17.17 19.99
N GLU A 497 37.21 17.90 19.05
CA GLU A 497 37.91 18.92 18.25
C GLU A 497 38.45 20.06 19.12
N SER A 498 37.67 20.50 20.11
CA SER A 498 38.08 21.55 21.05
C SER A 498 39.25 21.09 21.90
N GLN A 499 39.21 19.85 22.40
CA GLN A 499 40.31 19.25 23.16
C GLN A 499 41.57 19.10 22.30
N ALA A 500 41.44 18.63 21.05
CA ALA A 500 42.56 18.53 20.12
C ALA A 500 43.20 19.89 19.81
N ARG A 501 42.39 20.96 19.66
CA ARG A 501 42.88 22.34 19.45
C ARG A 501 43.65 22.86 20.65
N LEU A 502 43.20 22.57 21.88
CA LEU A 502 43.91 22.97 23.11
C LEU A 502 45.27 22.27 23.21
N LEU A 503 45.32 20.96 22.97
CA LEU A 503 46.57 20.19 22.96
C LEU A 503 47.56 20.71 21.91
N LEU A 504 47.06 21.04 20.71
CA LEU A 504 47.89 21.63 19.65
C LEU A 504 48.45 22.99 20.08
N ALA A 505 47.65 23.85 20.70
CA ALA A 505 48.09 25.16 21.19
C ALA A 505 49.17 25.03 22.27
N GLU A 506 49.00 24.09 23.22
CA GLU A 506 49.98 23.81 24.26
C GLU A 506 51.30 23.27 23.68
N LEU A 507 51.21 22.34 22.73
CA LEU A 507 52.37 21.80 22.02
C LEU A 507 53.11 22.89 21.23
N GLN A 508 52.39 23.76 20.51
CA GLN A 508 52.99 24.90 19.82
C GLN A 508 53.71 25.85 20.78
N HIS A 509 53.13 26.13 21.94
CA HIS A 509 53.77 26.94 22.97
C HIS A 509 55.05 26.27 23.49
N ARG A 510 55.01 24.96 23.75
CA ARG A 510 56.19 24.19 24.19
C ARG A 510 57.30 24.19 23.14
N VAL A 511 56.99 23.93 21.88
CA VAL A 511 57.96 23.96 20.77
C VAL A 511 58.61 25.34 20.64
N ARG A 512 57.82 26.43 20.71
CA ARG A 512 58.37 27.80 20.68
C ARG A 512 59.34 28.06 21.84
N ASN A 513 59.02 27.58 23.05
CA ASN A 513 59.91 27.71 24.20
C ASN A 513 61.22 26.93 24.02
N THR A 514 61.15 25.67 23.59
CA THR A 514 62.34 24.85 23.31
C THR A 514 63.23 25.50 22.24
N LEU A 515 62.64 26.00 21.15
CA LEU A 515 63.39 26.70 20.10
C LEU A 515 64.03 28.00 20.60
N ALA A 516 63.38 28.73 21.51
CA ALA A 516 63.96 29.92 22.13
C ALA A 516 65.19 29.59 22.98
N VAL A 517 65.15 28.48 23.74
CA VAL A 517 66.29 28.00 24.53
C VAL A 517 67.43 27.53 23.62
N ILE A 518 67.14 26.71 22.60
CA ILE A 518 68.15 26.26 21.62
C ILE A 518 68.82 27.46 20.93
N ARG A 519 68.04 28.46 20.52
CA ARG A 519 68.58 29.69 19.92
C ARG A 519 69.48 30.44 20.91
N SER A 520 69.12 30.47 22.19
CA SER A 520 69.95 31.08 23.24
C SER A 520 71.28 30.35 23.43
N ILE A 521 71.25 29.01 23.47
CA ILE A 521 72.45 28.17 23.57
C ILE A 521 73.37 28.44 22.36
N ALA A 522 72.83 28.42 21.15
CA ALA A 522 73.61 28.64 19.93
C ALA A 522 74.25 30.03 19.89
N ARG A 523 73.50 31.09 20.23
CA ARG A 523 74.01 32.47 20.22
C ARG A 523 75.11 32.67 21.26
N GLN A 524 74.88 32.24 22.50
CA GLN A 524 75.81 32.48 23.60
C GLN A 524 77.09 31.63 23.46
N THR A 525 76.98 30.44 22.85
CA THR A 525 78.16 29.64 22.46
C THR A 525 78.98 30.38 21.40
N ALA A 526 78.34 30.98 20.39
CA ALA A 526 79.03 31.73 19.34
C ALA A 526 79.76 32.98 19.89
N GLU A 527 79.18 33.67 20.87
CA GLU A 527 79.79 34.84 21.51
C GLU A 527 81.05 34.50 22.34
N THR A 528 81.19 33.23 22.78
CA THR A 528 82.23 32.82 23.74
C THR A 528 83.29 31.88 23.14
N SER A 529 83.06 31.33 21.94
CA SER A 529 84.00 30.46 21.23
C SER A 529 85.00 31.23 20.38
N GLU A 530 86.25 30.77 20.36
CA GLU A 530 87.35 31.44 19.62
C GLU A 530 87.58 30.85 18.21
N THR A 531 87.15 29.62 17.97
CA THR A 531 87.27 28.91 16.67
C THR A 531 85.98 28.18 16.30
N VAL A 532 85.86 27.77 15.04
CA VAL A 532 84.68 27.02 14.55
C VAL A 532 84.63 25.63 15.19
N GLU A 533 85.78 24.98 15.36
CA GLU A 533 85.90 23.68 16.02
C GLU A 533 85.52 23.77 17.51
N ASP A 534 85.95 24.82 18.20
CA ASP A 534 85.59 25.08 19.60
C ASP A 534 84.10 25.40 19.75
N TYR A 535 83.52 26.15 18.81
CA TYR A 535 82.08 26.39 18.74
C TYR A 535 81.29 25.10 18.55
N ALA A 536 81.66 24.28 17.56
CA ALA A 536 80.96 23.03 17.26
C ALA A 536 81.01 22.07 18.46
N MET A 537 82.18 21.88 19.07
CA MET A 537 82.35 21.01 20.23
C MET A 537 81.51 21.48 21.43
N HIS A 538 81.52 22.78 21.74
CA HIS A 538 80.74 23.31 22.86
C HIS A 538 79.24 23.32 22.60
N LEU A 539 78.82 23.61 21.37
CA LEU A 539 77.42 23.60 21.00
C LEU A 539 76.83 22.20 21.11
N ASP A 540 77.52 21.19 20.57
CA ASP A 540 77.08 19.80 20.57
C ASP A 540 76.91 19.28 22.00
N GLY A 541 77.91 19.49 22.86
CA GLY A 541 77.85 19.10 24.28
C GLY A 541 76.68 19.74 25.03
N ARG A 542 76.41 21.03 24.79
CA ARG A 542 75.28 21.75 25.41
C ARG A 542 73.93 21.29 24.89
N LEU A 543 73.80 21.06 23.58
CA LEU A 543 72.57 20.55 22.98
C LEU A 543 72.26 19.13 23.47
N ASP A 544 73.28 18.28 23.63
CA ASP A 544 73.13 16.94 24.18
C ASP A 544 72.69 16.97 25.65
N ALA A 545 73.29 17.82 26.48
CA ALA A 545 72.86 18.01 27.87
C ALA A 545 71.41 18.49 27.96
N PHE A 546 71.03 19.46 27.13
CA PHE A 546 69.65 19.94 27.04
C PHE A 546 68.68 18.87 26.51
N ALA A 547 69.10 18.07 25.52
CA ALA A 547 68.28 17.01 24.93
C ALA A 547 68.01 15.87 25.93
N ARG A 548 68.98 15.51 26.78
CA ARG A 548 68.77 14.53 27.87
C ARG A 548 67.68 15.00 28.84
N VAL A 549 67.77 16.26 29.28
CA VAL A 549 66.76 16.87 30.14
C VAL A 549 65.39 16.91 29.45
N GLN A 550 65.31 17.33 28.18
CA GLN A 550 64.06 17.34 27.41
C GLN A 550 63.47 15.92 27.20
N GLY A 551 64.32 14.93 27.01
CA GLY A 551 63.93 13.53 26.89
C GLY A 551 63.30 13.00 28.17
N ALA A 552 63.85 13.37 29.34
CA ALA A 552 63.29 13.03 30.64
C ALA A 552 61.92 13.72 30.87
N VAL A 553 61.82 15.02 30.59
CA VAL A 553 60.57 15.79 30.72
C VAL A 553 59.46 15.27 29.80
N THR A 554 59.81 14.78 28.61
CA THR A 554 58.81 14.28 27.64
C THR A 554 58.23 12.92 28.04
N ARG A 555 59.01 12.05 28.70
CA ARG A 555 58.51 10.74 29.16
C ARG A 555 57.55 10.85 30.34
N ASP A 556 57.83 11.77 31.27
CA ASP A 556 56.97 12.01 32.42
C ASP A 556 56.96 13.51 32.80
N PRO A 557 56.00 14.28 32.27
CA PRO A 557 55.90 15.73 32.54
C PRO A 557 55.64 16.05 34.01
N CYS A 558 55.06 15.11 34.75
CA CYS A 558 54.56 15.31 36.10
C CYS A 558 55.43 14.64 37.17
N ALA A 559 56.52 13.95 36.82
CA ALA A 559 57.39 13.35 37.82
C ALA A 559 58.56 14.25 38.26
N GLY A 560 58.81 15.36 37.55
CA GLY A 560 60.00 16.18 37.80
C GLY A 560 61.30 15.40 37.56
N ILE A 561 62.45 16.05 37.73
CA ILE A 561 63.76 15.46 37.45
C ILE A 561 64.53 15.31 38.76
N ASP A 562 64.95 14.09 39.07
CA ASP A 562 65.78 13.81 40.24
C ASP A 562 67.17 14.47 40.09
N LEU A 563 67.48 15.37 41.03
CA LEU A 563 68.73 16.15 41.00
C LEU A 563 69.95 15.23 41.07
N SER A 564 69.91 14.18 41.90
CA SER A 564 71.03 13.25 42.04
C SER A 564 71.35 12.55 40.73
N SER A 565 70.33 11.99 40.08
CA SER A 565 70.48 11.31 38.79
C SER A 565 70.99 12.27 37.71
N MET A 566 70.46 13.50 37.66
CA MET A 566 70.90 14.52 36.70
C MET A 566 72.38 14.90 36.87
N VAL A 567 72.86 15.06 38.11
CA VAL A 567 74.28 15.36 38.38
C VAL A 567 75.16 14.16 38.03
N ALA A 568 74.74 12.95 38.42
CA ALA A 568 75.49 11.72 38.18
C ALA A 568 75.66 11.45 36.68
N GLU A 569 74.58 11.53 35.90
CA GLU A 569 74.61 11.34 34.44
C GLU A 569 75.59 12.30 33.76
N GLU A 570 75.63 13.55 34.20
CA GLU A 570 76.51 14.56 33.62
C GLU A 570 77.99 14.30 33.94
N LEU A 571 78.31 13.96 35.19
CA LEU A 571 79.68 13.61 35.60
C LEU A 571 80.18 12.31 34.95
N LEU A 572 79.31 11.31 34.79
CA LEU A 572 79.62 10.07 34.09
C LEU A 572 79.87 10.30 32.58
N THR A 573 79.14 11.23 31.96
CA THR A 573 79.35 11.62 30.55
C THR A 573 80.73 12.24 30.34
N CYS A 574 81.25 12.96 31.33
CA CYS A 574 82.63 13.46 31.37
C CYS A 574 83.69 12.40 31.75
N ALA A 575 83.33 11.11 31.77
CA ALA A 575 84.18 9.96 32.10
C ALA A 575 84.76 9.97 33.53
N ALA A 576 84.15 10.69 34.48
CA ALA A 576 84.53 10.63 35.88
C ALA A 576 84.06 9.31 36.52
N ARG A 577 84.88 8.72 37.41
CA ARG A 577 84.52 7.51 38.15
C ARG A 577 83.94 7.84 39.52
N GLU A 578 82.74 7.35 39.80
CA GLU A 578 82.04 7.55 41.08
C GLU A 578 82.85 6.90 42.23
N GLY A 579 83.04 7.64 43.33
CA GLY A 579 83.83 7.20 44.49
C GLY A 579 85.35 7.41 44.36
N GLU A 580 85.88 7.55 43.14
CA GLU A 580 87.30 7.90 42.91
C GLU A 580 87.46 9.41 42.63
N GLN A 581 86.75 9.93 41.64
CA GLN A 581 86.91 11.31 41.14
C GLN A 581 85.70 12.21 41.42
N PHE A 582 84.56 11.66 41.85
CA PHE A 582 83.47 12.48 42.37
C PHE A 582 82.66 11.81 43.48
N SER A 583 81.99 12.64 44.29
CA SER A 583 81.06 12.24 45.35
C SER A 583 79.81 13.10 45.34
N LEU A 584 78.64 12.46 45.50
CA LEU A 584 77.33 13.11 45.57
C LEU A 584 76.74 12.91 46.97
N SER A 585 76.16 13.96 47.56
CA SER A 585 75.52 13.87 48.87
C SER A 585 74.37 14.85 49.01
N GLY A 586 73.18 14.34 49.36
CA GLY A 586 72.03 15.19 49.63
C GLY A 586 70.74 14.37 49.71
N PRO A 587 69.63 15.00 50.16
CA PRO A 587 68.32 14.35 50.18
C PRO A 587 67.78 14.13 48.76
N THR A 588 66.88 13.17 48.57
CA THR A 588 66.19 12.97 47.28
C THR A 588 65.32 14.19 46.97
N ILE A 589 65.65 14.90 45.90
CA ILE A 589 64.98 16.14 45.49
C ILE A 589 64.66 16.07 44.00
N ARG A 590 63.41 16.40 43.67
CA ARG A 590 62.93 16.49 42.29
C ARG A 590 62.75 17.95 41.89
N LEU A 591 63.40 18.33 40.79
CA LEU A 591 63.29 19.65 40.19
C LEU A 591 62.10 19.71 39.23
N GLN A 592 61.43 20.86 39.21
CA GLN A 592 60.46 21.17 38.16
C GLN A 592 61.15 21.19 36.79
N PRO A 593 60.48 20.80 35.69
CA PRO A 593 61.08 20.73 34.35
C PRO A 593 61.87 21.99 33.94
N LYS A 594 61.29 23.17 34.15
CA LYS A 594 61.91 24.45 33.81
C LYS A 594 63.17 24.73 34.63
N ALA A 595 63.22 24.28 35.88
CA ALA A 595 64.40 24.43 36.74
C ALA A 595 65.49 23.41 36.36
N ALA A 596 65.11 22.18 36.05
CA ALA A 596 66.03 21.14 35.59
C ALA A 596 66.72 21.51 34.28
N GLU A 597 66.05 22.17 33.33
CA GLU A 597 66.67 22.66 32.09
C GLU A 597 67.84 23.61 32.36
N THR A 598 67.63 24.64 33.19
CA THR A 598 68.69 25.64 33.48
C THR A 598 69.75 25.09 34.43
N VAL A 599 69.37 24.31 35.45
CA VAL A 599 70.32 23.71 36.40
C VAL A 599 71.14 22.62 35.71
N GLY A 600 70.55 21.81 34.84
CA GLY A 600 71.26 20.80 34.05
C GLY A 600 72.35 21.41 33.17
N LEU A 601 72.04 22.52 32.47
CA LEU A 601 73.05 23.28 31.74
C LEU A 601 74.14 23.84 32.68
N ALA A 602 73.77 24.33 33.86
CA ALA A 602 74.74 24.86 34.82
C ALA A 602 75.71 23.79 35.34
N ILE A 603 75.19 22.58 35.58
CA ILE A 603 75.99 21.41 35.97
C ILE A 603 76.86 20.94 34.79
N HIS A 604 76.36 20.92 33.56
CA HIS A 604 77.15 20.62 32.37
C HIS A 604 78.36 21.56 32.23
N GLU A 605 78.15 22.87 32.45
CA GLU A 605 79.24 23.85 32.40
C GLU A 605 80.26 23.63 33.52
N LEU A 606 79.82 23.34 34.75
CA LEU A 606 80.71 23.01 35.87
C LEU A 606 81.50 21.73 35.60
N ALA A 607 80.85 20.67 35.12
CA ALA A 607 81.49 19.40 34.78
C ALA A 607 82.52 19.56 33.65
N THR A 608 82.16 20.26 32.59
CA THR A 608 83.07 20.54 31.46
C THR A 608 84.26 21.38 31.91
N ASN A 609 84.03 22.40 32.75
CA ASN A 609 85.12 23.21 33.31
C ASN A 609 86.03 22.39 34.23
N ALA A 610 85.47 21.47 35.01
CA ALA A 610 86.25 20.56 35.83
C ALA A 610 87.16 19.66 34.99
N VAL A 611 86.72 19.21 33.81
CA VAL A 611 87.55 18.43 32.87
C VAL A 611 88.64 19.29 32.21
N LYS A 612 88.29 20.50 31.75
CA LYS A 612 89.23 21.34 30.98
C LYS A 612 90.26 22.05 31.86
N TYR A 613 89.84 22.56 33.01
CA TYR A 613 90.62 23.50 33.82
C TYR A 613 90.69 23.13 35.30
N GLY A 614 89.84 22.19 35.75
CA GLY A 614 89.61 21.92 37.16
C GLY A 614 90.04 20.52 37.60
N ALA A 615 89.32 19.99 38.59
CA ALA A 615 89.69 18.73 39.25
C ALA A 615 89.72 17.50 38.33
N LEU A 616 88.83 17.40 37.35
CA LEU A 616 88.72 16.22 36.48
C LEU A 616 89.80 16.17 35.38
N SER A 617 90.60 17.22 35.22
CA SER A 617 91.79 17.22 34.34
C SER A 617 92.92 16.30 34.84
N SER A 618 92.90 15.93 36.12
CA SER A 618 93.94 15.13 36.79
C SER A 618 93.33 13.88 37.44
N PRO A 619 94.01 12.72 37.37
CA PRO A 619 93.55 11.50 38.06
C PRO A 619 93.45 11.62 39.59
N LYS A 620 94.09 12.64 40.20
CA LYS A 620 94.05 12.90 41.64
C LYS A 620 93.04 13.96 42.06
N GLY A 621 92.38 14.61 41.11
CA GLY A 621 91.38 15.62 41.43
C GLY A 621 90.03 14.98 41.76
N HIS A 622 89.29 15.64 42.64
CA HIS A 622 88.02 15.16 43.13
C HIS A 622 86.97 16.28 43.14
N VAL A 623 85.77 15.96 42.65
CA VAL A 623 84.59 16.84 42.63
C VAL A 623 83.58 16.36 43.67
N THR A 624 83.27 17.20 44.64
CA THR A 624 82.19 16.94 45.61
C THR A 624 81.01 17.82 45.29
N VAL A 625 79.85 17.21 45.06
CA VAL A 625 78.58 17.91 44.88
C VAL A 625 77.66 17.56 46.04
N ALA A 626 77.35 18.55 46.87
CA ALA A 626 76.47 18.40 48.00
C ALA A 626 75.25 19.32 47.86
N TRP A 627 74.07 18.86 48.27
CA TRP A 627 72.88 19.73 48.30
C TRP A 627 72.05 19.52 49.55
N ARG A 628 71.39 20.60 49.99
CA ARG A 628 70.52 20.60 51.19
C ARG A 628 69.42 21.64 51.10
N LEU A 629 68.36 21.45 51.89
CA LEU A 629 67.31 22.44 52.08
C LEU A 629 67.61 23.24 53.35
N GLU A 630 67.70 24.56 53.21
CA GLU A 630 67.94 25.50 54.31
C GLU A 630 66.74 26.42 54.50
N ASP A 631 66.34 26.66 55.75
CA ASP A 631 65.37 27.70 56.07
C ASP A 631 66.08 29.04 56.23
N GLN A 632 65.72 30.02 55.39
CA GLN A 632 66.22 31.39 55.45
C GLN A 632 65.06 32.39 55.37
N ASN A 633 64.98 33.32 56.34
CA ASN A 633 64.04 34.45 56.35
C ASN A 633 62.57 34.07 56.02
N GLY A 634 62.08 32.95 56.57
CA GLY A 634 60.69 32.51 56.39
C GLY A 634 60.38 31.78 55.08
N GLY A 635 61.39 31.35 54.33
CA GLY A 635 61.24 30.46 53.16
C GLY A 635 62.36 29.43 53.05
N GLN A 636 62.02 28.25 52.52
CA GLN A 636 62.98 27.17 52.30
C GLN A 636 63.75 27.41 50.98
N ARG A 637 65.06 27.20 50.99
CA ARG A 637 65.95 27.35 49.84
C ARG A 637 66.73 26.07 49.58
N LEU A 638 66.82 25.68 48.32
CA LEU A 638 67.72 24.64 47.84
C LEU A 638 69.12 25.24 47.69
N ARG A 639 70.09 24.72 48.44
CA ARG A 639 71.50 25.07 48.32
C ARG A 639 72.24 23.90 47.69
N ILE A 640 72.88 24.14 46.54
CA ILE A 640 73.74 23.20 45.83
C ILE A 640 75.17 23.73 45.92
N GLU A 641 76.08 22.90 46.40
CA GLU A 641 77.49 23.21 46.59
C GLU A 641 78.34 22.28 45.73
N TRP A 642 79.08 22.88 44.81
CA TRP A 642 80.07 22.22 43.98
C TRP A 642 81.46 22.60 44.48
N SER A 643 82.27 21.60 44.83
CA SER A 643 83.62 21.81 45.34
C SER A 643 84.61 20.94 44.58
N GLU A 644 85.65 21.56 44.03
CA GLU A 644 86.76 20.89 43.36
C GLU A 644 88.00 20.93 44.24
N THR A 645 88.71 19.81 44.31
CA THR A 645 89.95 19.66 45.07
C THR A 645 90.99 18.90 44.27
N GLY A 646 92.27 19.11 44.59
CA GLY A 646 93.39 18.41 43.94
C GLY A 646 93.88 19.06 42.64
N VAL A 647 93.53 20.33 42.40
CA VAL A 647 93.99 21.09 41.21
C VAL A 647 95.38 21.69 41.47
N PRO A 648 96.42 21.35 40.70
CA PRO A 648 97.74 21.94 40.85
C PRO A 648 97.76 23.38 40.31
N VAL A 649 97.86 24.35 41.23
CA VAL A 649 98.05 25.80 40.98
C VAL A 649 97.14 26.38 39.88
N LEU A 650 95.93 26.81 40.26
CA LEU A 650 95.09 27.65 39.40
C LEU A 650 95.66 29.07 39.33
N SER A 651 95.90 29.58 38.12
CA SER A 651 96.15 31.02 37.93
C SER A 651 94.91 31.82 38.37
N LEU A 652 95.14 32.85 39.18
CA LEU A 652 94.14 33.83 39.63
C LEU A 652 93.12 34.19 38.52
N ALA A 653 91.83 34.06 38.86
CA ALA A 653 90.61 34.49 38.15
C ALA A 653 90.66 34.58 36.60
N PRO A 654 89.80 33.84 35.88
CA PRO A 654 89.80 33.87 34.42
C PRO A 654 89.63 35.31 33.88
N ARG A 655 90.50 35.73 32.95
CA ARG A 655 90.50 37.07 32.32
C ARG A 655 89.27 37.36 31.45
N ARG A 656 88.47 36.34 31.12
CA ARG A 656 87.26 36.42 30.30
C ARG A 656 86.11 35.67 30.98
N SER A 657 84.92 36.24 30.96
CA SER A 657 83.69 35.54 31.35
C SER A 657 83.17 34.72 30.18
N GLY A 658 83.30 33.40 30.24
CA GLY A 658 82.68 32.48 29.29
C GLY A 658 81.20 32.22 29.61
N PHE A 659 80.52 31.48 28.73
CA PHE A 659 79.11 31.10 28.85
C PHE A 659 78.76 30.51 30.22
N GLY A 660 79.57 29.57 30.72
CA GLY A 660 79.32 28.93 32.03
C GLY A 660 79.30 29.91 33.19
N THR A 661 80.21 30.89 33.18
CA THR A 661 80.23 31.95 34.20
C THR A 661 79.00 32.84 34.11
N GLU A 662 78.55 33.19 32.90
CA GLU A 662 77.35 34.02 32.70
C GLU A 662 76.06 33.27 33.07
N LEU A 663 75.94 32.00 32.68
CA LEU A 663 74.82 31.13 33.04
C LEU A 663 74.69 31.01 34.57
N LEU A 664 75.81 30.76 35.26
CA LEU A 664 75.86 30.60 36.71
C LEU A 664 75.64 31.93 37.46
N THR A 665 76.24 33.03 37.01
CA THR A 665 76.23 34.29 37.78
C THR A 665 75.10 35.25 37.41
N GLN A 666 74.52 35.12 36.21
CA GLN A 666 73.48 36.02 35.71
C GLN A 666 72.18 35.28 35.41
N THR A 667 72.20 34.30 34.50
CA THR A 667 70.98 33.68 33.97
C THR A 667 70.21 32.91 35.05
N LEU A 668 70.88 32.02 35.78
CA LEU A 668 70.26 31.19 36.80
C LEU A 668 69.74 32.02 38.00
N PRO A 669 70.52 32.97 38.57
CA PRO A 669 70.03 33.89 39.59
C PRO A 669 68.84 34.74 39.13
N TYR A 670 68.87 35.28 37.90
CA TYR A 670 67.80 36.10 37.36
C TYR A 670 66.50 35.30 37.16
N GLN A 671 66.61 34.11 36.56
CA GLN A 671 65.45 33.28 36.19
C GLN A 671 64.68 32.75 37.41
N PHE A 672 65.39 32.38 38.48
CA PHE A 672 64.78 31.76 39.67
C PHE A 672 64.80 32.66 40.91
N ARG A 673 65.27 33.91 40.79
CA ARG A 673 65.50 34.83 41.93
C ARG A 673 66.40 34.20 43.00
N GLY A 674 67.41 33.49 42.52
CA GLY A 674 68.43 32.83 43.33
C GLY A 674 69.67 33.69 43.52
N THR A 675 70.67 33.11 44.16
CA THR A 675 72.02 33.66 44.33
C THR A 675 73.03 32.60 43.91
N THR A 676 74.10 33.01 43.25
CA THR A 676 75.19 32.09 42.90
C THR A 676 76.51 32.76 43.17
N THR A 677 77.38 32.06 43.89
CA THR A 677 78.69 32.57 44.29
C THR A 677 79.77 31.61 43.80
N LEU A 678 80.70 32.09 42.99
CA LEU A 678 81.89 31.36 42.57
C LEU A 678 83.12 31.91 43.29
N THR A 679 83.87 31.04 43.97
CA THR A 679 85.09 31.36 44.70
C THR A 679 86.22 30.44 44.25
N PHE A 680 87.29 31.04 43.73
CA PHE A 680 88.51 30.32 43.37
C PHE A 680 89.45 30.25 44.57
N LYS A 681 89.77 29.05 45.05
CA LYS A 681 90.70 28.84 46.18
C LYS A 681 91.99 28.17 45.69
N PRO A 682 93.11 28.33 46.43
CA PRO A 682 94.29 27.49 46.20
C PRO A 682 93.88 26.00 46.34
N GLY A 683 93.95 25.25 45.24
CA GLY A 683 93.59 23.83 45.20
C GLY A 683 92.26 23.48 44.50
N GLY A 684 91.45 24.47 44.09
CA GLY A 684 90.26 24.23 43.27
C GLY A 684 89.18 25.33 43.30
N LEU A 685 88.02 25.01 42.71
CA LEU A 685 86.84 25.87 42.59
C LEU A 685 85.78 25.52 43.63
N GLN A 686 85.16 26.53 44.27
CA GLN A 686 83.92 26.35 45.03
C GLN A 686 82.81 27.19 44.40
N CYS A 687 81.71 26.55 44.00
CA CYS A 687 80.51 27.19 43.50
C CYS A 687 79.31 26.85 44.39
N THR A 688 78.61 27.87 44.87
CA THR A 688 77.39 27.70 45.67
C THR A 688 76.22 28.32 44.91
N ILE A 689 75.19 27.52 44.65
CA ILE A 689 73.95 27.92 44.00
C ILE A 689 72.81 27.83 45.02
N GLU A 690 72.11 28.93 45.26
CA GLU A 690 70.99 29.01 46.20
C GLU A 690 69.71 29.43 45.46
N LEU A 691 68.69 28.56 45.52
CA LEU A 691 67.44 28.73 44.78
C LEU A 691 66.23 28.64 45.73
N PRO A 692 65.22 29.51 45.64
CA PRO A 692 63.98 29.38 46.40
C PRO A 692 63.24 28.08 46.09
N SER A 693 62.97 27.24 47.09
CA SER A 693 62.43 25.89 46.87
C SER A 693 61.09 25.91 46.14
N ASN A 694 60.21 26.87 46.46
CA ASN A 694 58.91 27.08 45.82
C ASN A 694 58.95 27.41 44.33
N ARG A 695 60.13 27.70 43.77
CA ARG A 695 60.32 28.00 42.33
C ARG A 695 61.00 26.89 41.56
N VAL A 696 61.62 25.93 42.25
CA VAL A 696 62.51 24.94 41.61
C VAL A 696 62.18 23.51 42.00
N LEU A 697 61.56 23.28 43.15
CA LEU A 697 61.16 21.95 43.60
C LEU A 697 59.74 21.66 43.18
N GLN A 698 59.50 20.38 42.94
CA GLN A 698 58.17 19.87 42.68
C GLN A 698 57.32 19.77 43.95
#